data_AF-A0A498PWB2-F1
#
_entry.id   AF-A0A498PWB2-F1
#
_cell.length_a   1.000
_cell.length_b   1.000
_cell.length_c   1.000
_cell.angle_alpha   90.00
_cell.angle_beta   90.00
_cell.angle_gamma   90.00
#
_symmetry.space_group_name_H-M   'P 1'
#
loop_
_entity.id
_entity.type
_entity.pdbx_description
1 polymer ?
#
loop_
_entity_poly.entity_id
_entity_poly.type
_entity_poly.pdbx_seq_one_letter_code
_entity_poly.pdbx_strand_id
1 'polypeptide(L)'
;MRVTGPEAKPAVEMSRAELLELVSRASSLRERIAHPAAFDSAVAGVSRKGAARLKKWCEIVADGDAAQFRHRLSFDSLDQASVRVFLTDIARPEVFAVPAWTEVVNEVLRADPDGGNAPVFELPFLQPDAPVPFEELLLPFVAVAENRLAEAALGYHSLPVQVRGSMEHSLLQALSRISSRVLELEFRTFLACRQLDGLPCPDPARAHESRTAYLEFVADIRSTGWRPLFAEYCVMARLLSVAVLQWVANSAELLARLRSDGADIGRIFGIANPSDLAAIKMDLSDPHFGGKSVVAIEFATGEMLIYKPKDLALEAAYFRFTTWLNTLGADPTFPVLKILERDGYGWVEFVDNRPCDSDEQVGRFYRRSGALLCLLYAFNGTDFHFENLIACAEYPVPVDLETIYSHPMATDDSELTDEVARRLGRSVLATHFLPNPVKGQHRHYDISAIARSADEEGEYEVLTWQHINTDGLAYRYGKVKPKQGDNLPRFEEQYLSPDSNVEDIVDGFQAVYELLTSHREELLATDSPFREVFSYPARFILRSTMHYVSVLNSACHPDCLREGIDFDIQLEVLSRPFLRDKRRPELWPLVGEEVTAFWRTDVPKFTARGDSDSLVLSSGETARACFTDSAVNQSQQNLLRFGEDDLCWQVKLIRGSMDARDAKSFIWYAPPAEYDDEQMEPLDRAQLVDQAVALGHGLERAAIRQANGEPGWLVLKSLPQGDEFALRAMELDLYNGRSGVALFFAALEKVAPGLGFGESARAALAIVRRWLVKADDRGIASLGVGGLLGFPSVAYALARVGVLLDDAGLIEEAVGAARRIGPDLVNGDKAFDVLGGGAGAILCLLACWRACSDPELLAIADAWGRHLVKSRSLTASGHRTWPTLAGKYLTGMSHGAAGIAYALAALFRATNEPDFLDAAKEAVWFEDSQFSLEKGNWPDHREVRYAGKTLEQTGFGVFWCHGAPGIGLARLGGLPVLDSADIRRDIAAALTTTRECGLLPRDHICCGNMGLVETFLTAGQVLGDPSLTREAQRISSRVVARAGRIGDFAITFRHGFRSPNLFMGAAGVGYELLRVAYPDDLPAVLLLA
;
A
#
# COMPACT_ATOMS: atom_id res chain seq x y z
N MET A 1 -24.65 -28.06 17.87
CA MET A 1 -24.49 -29.32 18.64
C MET A 1 -25.72 -29.44 19.55
N ARG A 2 -26.40 -30.59 19.63
CA ARG A 2 -27.64 -30.73 20.43
C ARG A 2 -27.32 -30.73 21.92
N VAL A 3 -28.17 -30.06 22.71
CA VAL A 3 -28.24 -30.10 24.17
C VAL A 3 -28.49 -31.54 24.65
N THR A 4 -27.54 -32.10 25.40
CA THR A 4 -27.78 -33.22 26.32
C THR A 4 -27.95 -32.64 27.73
N GLY A 5 -28.90 -33.21 28.50
CA GLY A 5 -29.25 -32.81 29.87
C GLY A 5 -28.11 -32.99 30.88
N PRO A 6 -28.36 -32.79 32.20
CA PRO A 6 -27.36 -32.37 33.17
C PRO A 6 -26.27 -33.44 33.35
N GLU A 7 -25.18 -33.28 32.62
CA GLU A 7 -23.96 -34.06 32.80
C GLU A 7 -23.22 -33.56 34.03
N ALA A 8 -22.63 -34.50 34.77
CA ALA A 8 -21.78 -34.24 35.92
C ALA A 8 -20.76 -33.14 35.57
N LYS A 9 -20.51 -32.20 36.51
CA LYS A 9 -19.44 -31.21 36.37
C LYS A 9 -18.21 -31.90 35.77
N PRO A 10 -17.70 -31.45 34.61
CA PRO A 10 -16.55 -32.09 33.98
C PRO A 10 -15.40 -32.16 34.99
N ALA A 11 -14.59 -33.22 34.94
CA ALA A 11 -13.46 -33.36 35.83
C ALA A 11 -12.58 -32.09 35.75
N VAL A 12 -12.14 -31.61 36.91
CA VAL A 12 -11.50 -30.28 37.08
C VAL A 12 -10.17 -30.18 36.32
N GLU A 13 -9.57 -31.32 35.96
CA GLU A 13 -8.37 -31.39 35.14
C GLU A 13 -8.53 -32.37 33.96
N MET A 14 -7.79 -32.11 32.88
CA MET A 14 -7.60 -33.08 31.80
C MET A 14 -6.65 -34.19 32.25
N SER A 15 -7.02 -35.43 31.99
CA SER A 15 -6.14 -36.57 32.20
C SER A 15 -4.93 -36.51 31.26
N ARG A 16 -3.84 -37.22 31.58
CA ARG A 16 -2.65 -37.29 30.73
C ARG A 16 -2.97 -37.73 29.29
N ALA A 17 -3.92 -38.66 29.11
CA ALA A 17 -4.33 -39.11 27.79
C ALA A 17 -5.01 -38.00 26.98
N GLU A 18 -5.85 -37.19 27.63
CA GLU A 18 -6.51 -36.04 26.99
C GLU A 18 -5.53 -34.93 26.64
N LEU A 19 -4.54 -34.68 27.50
CA LEU A 19 -3.46 -33.74 27.19
C LEU A 19 -2.64 -34.20 25.99
N LEU A 20 -2.32 -35.50 25.90
CA LEU A 20 -1.62 -36.06 24.73
C LEU A 20 -2.44 -35.93 23.45
N GLU A 21 -3.74 -36.18 23.52
CA GLU A 21 -4.65 -35.96 22.39
C GLU A 21 -4.66 -34.49 21.95
N LEU A 22 -4.85 -33.57 22.90
CA LEU A 22 -4.83 -32.12 22.68
C LEU A 22 -3.52 -31.66 22.03
N VAL A 23 -2.38 -32.08 22.58
CA VAL A 23 -1.04 -31.72 22.09
C VAL A 23 -0.80 -32.27 20.70
N SER A 24 -1.16 -33.54 20.47
CA SER A 24 -0.96 -34.18 19.18
C SER A 24 -1.78 -33.44 18.09
N ARG A 25 -3.04 -33.10 18.35
CA ARG A 25 -3.87 -32.35 17.40
C ARG A 25 -3.37 -30.92 17.19
N ALA A 26 -2.83 -30.29 18.22
CA ALA A 26 -2.22 -28.96 18.16
C ALA A 26 -0.77 -28.97 17.60
N SER A 27 -0.29 -30.11 17.08
CA SER A 27 1.06 -30.22 16.55
C SER A 27 1.20 -29.58 15.16
N SER A 28 2.30 -28.84 14.99
CA SER A 28 2.71 -28.25 13.71
C SER A 28 3.15 -29.32 12.70
N LEU A 29 3.19 -29.00 11.42
CA LEU A 29 3.73 -29.87 10.38
C LEU A 29 5.15 -30.33 10.72
N ARG A 30 6.00 -29.44 11.24
CA ARG A 30 7.38 -29.78 11.67
C ARG A 30 7.38 -30.80 12.81
N GLU A 31 6.51 -30.62 13.80
CA GLU A 31 6.35 -31.58 14.91
C GLU A 31 5.82 -32.93 14.41
N ARG A 32 4.90 -32.94 13.44
CA ARG A 32 4.37 -34.16 12.80
C ARG A 32 5.44 -34.91 12.00
N ILE A 33 6.26 -34.19 11.23
CA ILE A 33 7.39 -34.76 10.47
C ILE A 33 8.42 -35.39 11.42
N ALA A 34 8.68 -34.78 12.58
CA ALA A 34 9.59 -35.32 13.59
C ALA A 34 9.07 -36.61 14.26
N HIS A 35 7.76 -36.88 14.20
CA HIS A 35 7.12 -38.02 14.85
C HIS A 35 6.32 -38.89 13.85
N PRO A 36 6.96 -39.49 12.82
CA PRO A 36 6.25 -40.25 11.79
C PRO A 36 5.54 -41.49 12.34
N ALA A 37 6.00 -42.02 13.46
CA ALA A 37 5.35 -43.13 14.16
C ALA A 37 3.93 -42.78 14.67
N ALA A 38 3.58 -41.51 14.81
CA ALA A 38 2.25 -41.09 15.26
C ALA A 38 1.14 -41.38 14.22
N PHE A 39 1.51 -41.66 12.97
CA PHE A 39 0.58 -41.79 11.84
C PHE A 39 0.51 -43.22 11.31
N ASP A 40 -0.64 -43.56 10.70
CA ASP A 40 -0.84 -44.81 9.97
C ASP A 40 -0.73 -44.57 8.46
N SER A 41 0.38 -45.02 7.87
CA SER A 41 0.64 -44.89 6.43
C SER A 41 -0.39 -45.63 5.56
N ALA A 42 -1.09 -46.64 6.09
CA ALA A 42 -2.10 -47.39 5.35
C ALA A 42 -3.34 -46.56 5.02
N VAL A 43 -3.63 -45.53 5.83
CA VAL A 43 -4.85 -44.70 5.70
C VAL A 43 -4.62 -43.46 4.82
N ALA A 44 -3.36 -43.09 4.57
CA ALA A 44 -2.99 -41.87 3.84
C ALA A 44 -3.54 -41.81 2.40
N GLY A 45 -3.62 -42.94 1.70
CA GLY A 45 -4.15 -43.02 0.33
C GLY A 45 -5.67 -42.88 0.22
N VAL A 46 -6.40 -43.04 1.32
CA VAL A 46 -7.88 -43.11 1.34
C VAL A 46 -8.51 -42.00 2.20
N SER A 47 -7.71 -41.20 2.90
CA SER A 47 -8.19 -40.10 3.75
C SER A 47 -8.76 -38.94 2.94
N ARG A 48 -10.10 -38.76 3.01
CA ARG A 48 -10.79 -37.60 2.40
C ARG A 48 -10.29 -36.27 3.00
N LYS A 49 -10.01 -36.26 4.30
CA LYS A 49 -9.51 -35.08 5.03
C LYS A 49 -8.08 -34.72 4.61
N GLY A 50 -7.19 -35.71 4.53
CA GLY A 50 -5.82 -35.51 4.03
C GLY A 50 -5.80 -35.02 2.57
N ALA A 51 -6.69 -35.55 1.71
CA ALA A 51 -6.82 -35.08 0.33
C ALA A 51 -7.33 -33.62 0.23
N ALA A 52 -8.30 -33.24 1.06
CA ALA A 52 -8.80 -31.87 1.12
C ALA A 52 -7.72 -30.88 1.59
N ARG A 53 -6.95 -31.24 2.62
CA ARG A 53 -5.80 -30.46 3.10
C ARG A 53 -4.73 -30.27 2.04
N LEU A 54 -4.37 -31.34 1.32
CA LEU A 54 -3.38 -31.25 0.24
C LEU A 54 -3.85 -30.32 -0.88
N LYS A 55 -5.14 -30.38 -1.23
CA LYS A 55 -5.74 -29.49 -2.21
C LYS A 55 -5.69 -28.03 -1.74
N LYS A 56 -6.11 -27.77 -0.49
CA LYS A 56 -6.06 -26.43 0.12
C LYS A 56 -4.64 -25.88 0.16
N TRP A 57 -3.65 -26.72 0.49
CA TRP A 57 -2.24 -26.33 0.49
C TRP A 57 -1.74 -25.96 -0.92
N CYS A 58 -2.09 -26.76 -1.93
CA CYS A 58 -1.78 -26.46 -3.33
C CYS A 58 -2.44 -25.16 -3.83
N GLU A 59 -3.69 -24.89 -3.41
CA GLU A 59 -4.40 -23.64 -3.68
C GLU A 59 -3.71 -22.45 -2.98
N ILE A 60 -3.35 -22.58 -1.70
CA ILE A 60 -2.68 -21.51 -0.93
C ILE A 60 -1.28 -21.24 -1.47
N VAL A 61 -0.51 -22.22 -1.92
CA VAL A 61 0.89 -21.97 -2.32
C VAL A 61 1.01 -21.60 -3.79
N ALA A 62 0.21 -22.19 -4.65
CA ALA A 62 0.45 -22.22 -6.09
C ALA A 62 -0.82 -21.93 -6.92
N ASP A 63 -1.89 -21.43 -6.30
CA ASP A 63 -3.20 -21.20 -6.94
C ASP A 63 -3.70 -22.45 -7.71
N GLY A 64 -3.36 -23.64 -7.21
CA GLY A 64 -3.71 -24.93 -7.82
C GLY A 64 -2.69 -25.50 -8.83
N ASP A 65 -1.59 -24.80 -9.13
CA ASP A 65 -0.53 -25.30 -10.01
C ASP A 65 0.26 -26.45 -9.35
N ALA A 66 0.03 -27.66 -9.83
CA ALA A 66 0.66 -28.87 -9.32
C ALA A 66 2.19 -28.91 -9.52
N ALA A 67 2.73 -28.25 -10.54
CA ALA A 67 4.17 -28.21 -10.78
C ALA A 67 4.87 -27.26 -9.82
N GLN A 68 4.32 -26.06 -9.62
CA GLN A 68 4.81 -25.11 -8.61
C GLN A 68 4.67 -25.68 -7.20
N PHE A 69 3.58 -26.41 -6.91
CA PHE A 69 3.42 -27.05 -5.62
C PHE A 69 4.45 -28.18 -5.38
N ARG A 70 4.77 -29.00 -6.39
CA ARG A 70 5.86 -29.99 -6.26
C ARG A 70 7.21 -29.31 -6.04
N HIS A 71 7.46 -28.19 -6.72
CA HIS A 71 8.66 -27.38 -6.53
C HIS A 71 8.77 -26.87 -5.09
N ARG A 72 7.67 -26.32 -4.54
CA ARG A 72 7.59 -25.92 -3.12
C ARG A 72 7.99 -27.06 -2.18
N LEU A 73 7.40 -28.25 -2.33
CA LEU A 73 7.68 -29.39 -1.44
C LEU A 73 9.16 -29.79 -1.49
N SER A 74 9.80 -29.67 -2.66
CA SER A 74 11.21 -30.00 -2.82
C SER A 74 12.16 -29.15 -1.98
N PHE A 75 11.77 -27.93 -1.58
CA PHE A 75 12.60 -27.06 -0.73
C PHE A 75 12.91 -27.69 0.64
N ASP A 76 11.98 -28.49 1.16
CA ASP A 76 12.12 -29.23 2.42
C ASP A 76 12.38 -30.72 2.19
N SER A 77 12.80 -31.10 0.97
CA SER A 77 12.99 -32.51 0.57
C SER A 77 11.73 -33.38 0.75
N LEU A 78 10.55 -32.78 0.57
CA LEU A 78 9.26 -33.46 0.67
C LEU A 78 8.71 -33.79 -0.72
N ASP A 79 7.85 -34.81 -0.79
CA ASP A 79 7.03 -35.13 -1.96
C ASP A 79 5.56 -35.30 -1.58
N GLN A 80 4.67 -35.37 -2.58
CA GLN A 80 3.23 -35.49 -2.29
C GLN A 80 2.86 -36.81 -1.62
N ALA A 81 3.65 -37.89 -1.79
CA ALA A 81 3.33 -39.18 -1.21
C ALA A 81 3.66 -39.22 0.29
N SER A 82 4.85 -38.75 0.64
CA SER A 82 5.36 -38.61 2.00
C SER A 82 4.50 -37.66 2.84
N VAL A 83 4.12 -36.51 2.28
CA VAL A 83 3.36 -35.50 3.02
C VAL A 83 1.92 -35.92 3.31
N ARG A 84 1.28 -36.71 2.42
CA ARG A 84 -0.10 -37.18 2.62
C ARG A 84 -0.32 -37.88 3.96
N VAL A 85 0.69 -38.57 4.47
CA VAL A 85 0.64 -39.25 5.78
C VAL A 85 0.48 -38.23 6.91
N PHE A 86 1.23 -37.12 6.88
CA PHE A 86 1.19 -36.09 7.92
C PHE A 86 -0.07 -35.22 7.91
N LEU A 87 -0.83 -35.27 6.81
CA LEU A 87 -2.09 -34.53 6.65
C LEU A 87 -3.30 -35.30 7.22
N THR A 88 -3.14 -36.56 7.63
CA THR A 88 -4.23 -37.35 8.22
C THR A 88 -4.42 -37.08 9.71
N ASP A 89 -5.42 -37.74 10.30
CA ASP A 89 -5.59 -37.81 11.74
C ASP A 89 -4.44 -38.60 12.38
N ILE A 90 -4.20 -38.31 13.66
CA ILE A 90 -3.13 -38.93 14.45
C ILE A 90 -3.65 -40.23 15.05
N ALA A 91 -2.93 -41.32 14.82
CA ALA A 91 -3.33 -42.65 15.28
C ALA A 91 -2.72 -43.00 16.65
N ARG A 92 -1.56 -42.43 16.98
CA ARG A 92 -0.81 -42.69 18.23
C ARG A 92 -0.38 -41.39 18.90
N PRO A 93 -1.30 -40.69 19.62
CA PRO A 93 -1.01 -39.45 20.34
C PRO A 93 0.08 -39.59 21.41
N GLU A 94 0.25 -40.79 21.97
CA GLU A 94 1.22 -41.09 23.02
C GLU A 94 2.70 -40.96 22.61
N VAL A 95 2.96 -40.81 21.31
CA VAL A 95 4.29 -40.53 20.76
C VAL A 95 4.75 -39.10 21.09
N PHE A 96 3.81 -38.18 21.32
CA PHE A 96 4.11 -36.79 21.67
C PHE A 96 4.43 -36.65 23.17
N ALA A 97 5.25 -35.66 23.51
CA ALA A 97 5.49 -35.27 24.90
C ALA A 97 4.43 -34.29 25.39
N VAL A 98 4.16 -34.26 26.70
CA VAL A 98 3.28 -33.26 27.33
C VAL A 98 4.10 -32.00 27.62
N PRO A 99 3.87 -30.87 26.93
CA PRO A 99 4.65 -29.64 27.08
C PRO A 99 4.14 -28.76 28.24
N ALA A 100 4.99 -27.87 28.74
CA ALA A 100 4.69 -27.01 29.89
C ALA A 100 3.43 -26.13 29.72
N TRP A 101 3.05 -25.75 28.49
CA TRP A 101 1.84 -24.95 28.25
C TRP A 101 0.55 -25.67 28.65
N THR A 102 0.56 -27.01 28.75
CA THR A 102 -0.60 -27.79 29.21
C THR A 102 -0.87 -27.66 30.71
N GLU A 103 0.12 -27.21 31.49
CA GLU A 103 -0.09 -26.89 32.91
C GLU A 103 -1.05 -25.71 33.06
N VAL A 104 -0.86 -24.68 32.22
CA VAL A 104 -1.75 -23.50 32.16
C VAL A 104 -3.17 -23.91 31.78
N VAL A 105 -3.33 -24.89 30.88
CA VAL A 105 -4.66 -25.43 30.53
C VAL A 105 -5.36 -25.98 31.77
N ASN A 106 -4.69 -26.86 32.52
CA ASN A 106 -5.27 -27.45 33.73
C ASN A 106 -5.52 -26.42 34.84
N GLU A 107 -4.65 -25.41 34.97
CA GLU A 107 -4.84 -24.31 35.90
C GLU A 107 -6.06 -23.45 35.55
N VAL A 108 -6.27 -23.15 34.28
CA VAL A 108 -7.46 -22.41 33.80
C VAL A 108 -8.73 -23.23 34.00
N LEU A 109 -8.68 -24.55 33.82
CA LEU A 109 -9.81 -25.44 34.11
C LEU A 109 -10.12 -25.54 35.61
N ARG A 110 -9.10 -25.36 36.47
CA ARG A 110 -9.23 -25.32 37.95
C ARG A 110 -9.70 -23.96 38.47
N ALA A 111 -9.36 -22.88 37.78
CA ALA A 111 -9.66 -21.54 38.23
C ALA A 111 -11.18 -21.37 38.32
N ASP A 112 -11.70 -21.25 39.55
CA ASP A 112 -13.12 -21.01 39.79
C ASP A 112 -13.47 -19.57 39.39
N PRO A 113 -14.34 -19.34 38.39
CA PRO A 113 -14.74 -17.99 38.02
C PRO A 113 -15.47 -17.23 39.14
N ASP A 114 -15.93 -17.92 40.20
CA ASP A 114 -16.62 -17.32 41.36
C ASP A 114 -15.69 -17.01 42.56
N GLY A 115 -14.38 -17.19 42.43
CA GLY A 115 -13.39 -17.10 43.53
C GLY A 115 -13.10 -15.71 44.12
N GLY A 116 -13.85 -14.67 43.75
CA GLY A 116 -13.76 -13.35 44.37
C GLY A 116 -15.14 -12.72 44.47
N ASN A 117 -15.60 -12.43 45.69
CA ASN A 117 -16.83 -11.66 45.98
C ASN A 117 -16.83 -10.21 45.43
N ALA A 118 -15.88 -9.84 44.57
CA ALA A 118 -15.84 -8.54 43.92
C ALA A 118 -16.77 -8.55 42.70
N PRO A 119 -17.68 -7.57 42.56
CA PRO A 119 -18.42 -7.37 41.32
C PRO A 119 -17.42 -7.26 40.15
N VAL A 120 -17.69 -7.93 39.02
CA VAL A 120 -16.83 -7.90 37.81
C VAL A 120 -16.49 -6.45 37.39
N PHE A 121 -17.36 -5.49 37.70
CA PHE A 121 -17.18 -4.05 37.45
C PHE A 121 -16.14 -3.33 38.33
N GLU A 122 -15.52 -3.99 39.31
CA GLU A 122 -14.52 -3.41 40.21
C GLU A 122 -13.08 -3.86 39.90
N LEU A 123 -12.87 -4.67 38.85
CA LEU A 123 -11.54 -5.14 38.47
C LEU A 123 -10.74 -4.03 37.75
N PRO A 124 -9.55 -3.66 38.22
CA PRO A 124 -8.79 -2.49 37.75
C PRO A 124 -8.29 -2.59 36.30
N PHE A 125 -8.24 -3.80 35.74
CA PHE A 125 -7.81 -4.07 34.37
C PHE A 125 -8.96 -4.08 33.36
N LEU A 126 -10.22 -4.02 33.81
CA LEU A 126 -11.37 -3.84 32.93
C LEU A 126 -11.61 -2.34 32.76
N GLN A 127 -11.40 -1.84 31.54
CA GLN A 127 -11.49 -0.42 31.22
C GLN A 127 -12.80 -0.15 30.45
N PRO A 128 -13.83 0.46 31.06
CA PRO A 128 -15.12 0.66 30.42
C PRO A 128 -15.05 1.50 29.13
N ASP A 129 -14.08 2.41 29.05
CA ASP A 129 -13.86 3.29 27.90
C ASP A 129 -13.02 2.63 26.79
N ALA A 130 -12.42 1.47 27.07
CA ALA A 130 -11.61 0.67 26.15
C ALA A 130 -11.89 -0.83 26.35
N PRO A 131 -13.13 -1.30 26.14
CA PRO A 131 -13.51 -2.67 26.43
C PRO A 131 -12.81 -3.65 25.49
N VAL A 132 -12.43 -4.83 26.00
CA VAL A 132 -11.79 -5.88 25.22
C VAL A 132 -12.84 -6.95 24.87
N PRO A 133 -12.93 -7.43 23.61
CA PRO A 133 -13.89 -8.48 23.25
C PRO A 133 -13.75 -9.72 24.11
N PHE A 134 -14.87 -10.12 24.72
CA PHE A 134 -15.01 -11.29 25.59
C PHE A 134 -14.20 -11.23 26.90
N GLU A 135 -13.92 -10.04 27.43
CA GLU A 135 -13.08 -9.86 28.61
C GLU A 135 -13.52 -10.68 29.83
N GLU A 136 -14.82 -10.85 30.04
CA GLU A 136 -15.36 -11.61 31.17
C GLU A 136 -15.12 -13.12 31.05
N LEU A 137 -14.95 -13.64 29.83
CA LEU A 137 -14.59 -15.05 29.62
C LEU A 137 -13.11 -15.30 29.88
N LEU A 138 -12.27 -14.29 29.69
CA LEU A 138 -10.81 -14.41 29.75
C LEU A 138 -10.24 -14.27 31.17
N LEU A 139 -11.06 -13.87 32.16
CA LEU A 139 -10.64 -13.70 33.56
C LEU A 139 -9.89 -14.89 34.16
N PRO A 140 -10.26 -16.17 33.92
CA PRO A 140 -9.51 -17.31 34.45
C PRO A 140 -8.04 -17.34 34.00
N PHE A 141 -7.75 -16.90 32.78
CA PHE A 141 -6.37 -16.82 32.28
C PHE A 141 -5.59 -15.71 32.97
N VAL A 142 -6.22 -14.55 33.19
CA VAL A 142 -5.61 -13.43 33.92
C VAL A 142 -5.30 -13.84 35.36
N ALA A 143 -6.21 -14.53 36.04
CA ALA A 143 -6.00 -15.03 37.40
C ALA A 143 -4.84 -16.05 37.48
N VAL A 144 -4.75 -16.97 36.51
CA VAL A 144 -3.62 -17.92 36.43
C VAL A 144 -2.30 -17.18 36.20
N ALA A 145 -2.30 -16.18 35.31
CA ALA A 145 -1.12 -15.37 35.05
C ALA A 145 -0.70 -14.54 36.27
N GLU A 146 -1.65 -13.94 36.99
CA GLU A 146 -1.43 -13.18 38.22
C GLU A 146 -0.73 -14.05 39.28
N ASN A 147 -1.27 -15.25 39.53
CA ASN A 147 -0.71 -16.18 40.51
C ASN A 147 0.72 -16.59 40.14
N ARG A 148 0.96 -16.97 38.86
CA ARG A 148 2.30 -17.33 38.38
C ARG A 148 3.27 -16.15 38.45
N LEU A 149 2.83 -14.94 38.13
CA LEU A 149 3.66 -13.73 38.23
C LEU A 149 4.00 -13.38 39.68
N ALA A 150 3.04 -13.51 40.60
CA ALA A 150 3.28 -13.29 42.02
C ALA A 150 4.34 -14.24 42.60
N GLU A 151 4.35 -15.50 42.15
CA GLU A 151 5.38 -16.48 42.49
C GLU A 151 6.74 -16.14 41.87
N ALA A 152 6.76 -15.71 40.60
CA ALA A 152 7.99 -15.41 39.86
C ALA A 152 8.63 -14.06 40.22
N ALA A 153 7.85 -13.08 40.69
CA ALA A 153 8.28 -11.71 40.94
C ALA A 153 7.91 -11.24 42.35
N LEU A 154 8.83 -11.42 43.30
CA LEU A 154 8.70 -10.91 44.67
C LEU A 154 8.38 -9.41 44.65
N GLY A 155 7.30 -9.03 45.34
CA GLY A 155 6.81 -7.65 45.40
C GLY A 155 5.77 -7.27 44.34
N TYR A 156 5.32 -8.18 43.47
CA TYR A 156 4.23 -7.88 42.51
C TYR A 156 2.99 -7.29 43.21
N HIS A 157 2.48 -7.94 44.26
CA HIS A 157 1.33 -7.44 45.01
C HIS A 157 1.59 -6.14 45.81
N SER A 158 2.84 -5.71 45.94
CA SER A 158 3.18 -4.41 46.54
C SER A 158 3.12 -3.25 45.54
N LEU A 159 2.99 -3.54 44.24
CA LEU A 159 2.79 -2.53 43.22
C LEU A 159 1.40 -1.88 43.37
N PRO A 160 1.26 -0.60 42.98
CA PRO A 160 -0.04 0.06 42.95
C PRO A 160 -1.05 -0.71 42.10
N VAL A 161 -2.32 -0.66 42.53
CA VAL A 161 -3.44 -1.33 41.83
C VAL A 161 -3.53 -0.94 40.36
N GLN A 162 -3.29 0.34 40.02
CA GLN A 162 -3.35 0.84 38.64
C GLN A 162 -2.22 0.29 37.77
N VAL A 163 -1.02 0.09 38.34
CA VAL A 163 0.13 -0.50 37.65
C VAL A 163 -0.16 -1.97 37.34
N ARG A 164 -0.62 -2.75 38.33
CA ARG A 164 -1.03 -4.15 38.13
C ARG A 164 -2.14 -4.27 37.10
N GLY A 165 -3.18 -3.44 37.23
CA GLY A 165 -4.31 -3.44 36.30
C GLY A 165 -3.91 -3.15 34.85
N SER A 166 -2.94 -2.25 34.63
CA SER A 166 -2.43 -1.96 33.28
C SER A 166 -1.62 -3.12 32.70
N MET A 167 -0.84 -3.83 33.52
CA MET A 167 -0.13 -5.04 33.08
C MET A 167 -1.11 -6.16 32.70
N GLU A 168 -2.12 -6.40 33.55
CA GLU A 168 -3.16 -7.42 33.35
C GLU A 168 -4.04 -7.11 32.13
N HIS A 169 -4.33 -5.84 31.86
CA HIS A 169 -5.08 -5.40 30.67
C HIS A 169 -4.33 -5.73 29.37
N SER A 170 -2.99 -5.62 29.37
CA SER A 170 -2.15 -5.99 28.22
C SER A 170 -2.24 -7.48 27.88
N LEU A 171 -2.23 -8.35 28.91
CA LEU A 171 -2.49 -9.77 28.73
C LEU A 171 -3.89 -10.03 28.16
N LEU A 172 -4.91 -9.34 28.69
CA LEU A 172 -6.29 -9.46 28.23
C LEU A 172 -6.42 -9.16 26.72
N GLN A 173 -5.76 -8.10 26.25
CA GLN A 173 -5.70 -7.75 24.81
C GLN A 173 -5.00 -8.84 23.98
N ALA A 174 -3.90 -9.42 24.47
CA ALA A 174 -3.22 -10.52 23.79
C ALA A 174 -4.10 -11.78 23.67
N LEU A 175 -4.78 -12.17 24.75
CA LEU A 175 -5.68 -13.32 24.78
C LEU A 175 -6.90 -13.13 23.86
N SER A 176 -7.47 -11.91 23.83
CA SER A 176 -8.60 -11.59 22.96
C SER A 176 -8.22 -11.60 21.48
N ARG A 177 -7.03 -11.10 21.11
CA ARG A 177 -6.53 -11.19 19.72
C ARG A 177 -6.50 -12.62 19.18
N ILE A 178 -6.22 -13.59 20.04
CA ILE A 178 -6.16 -15.02 19.68
C ILE A 178 -7.56 -15.65 19.60
N SER A 179 -8.43 -15.35 20.57
CA SER A 179 -9.67 -16.13 20.79
C SER A 179 -10.95 -15.46 20.29
N SER A 180 -10.98 -14.14 20.13
CA SER A 180 -12.22 -13.37 19.90
C SER A 180 -13.03 -13.83 18.69
N ARG A 181 -12.40 -14.21 17.58
CA ARG A 181 -13.11 -14.73 16.40
C ARG A 181 -13.77 -16.10 16.62
N VAL A 182 -13.14 -16.96 17.43
CA VAL A 182 -13.72 -18.24 17.84
C VAL A 182 -14.89 -17.97 18.77
N LEU A 183 -14.70 -17.11 19.77
CA LEU A 183 -15.75 -16.76 20.73
C LEU A 183 -16.94 -16.06 20.06
N GLU A 184 -16.72 -15.26 19.01
CA GLU A 184 -17.80 -14.72 18.19
C GLU A 184 -18.59 -15.81 17.47
N LEU A 185 -17.91 -16.78 16.84
CA LEU A 185 -18.57 -17.91 16.18
C LEU A 185 -19.43 -18.71 17.17
N GLU A 186 -18.89 -18.97 18.37
CA GLU A 186 -19.61 -19.66 19.44
C GLU A 186 -20.78 -18.83 19.97
N PHE A 187 -20.60 -17.53 20.15
CA PHE A 187 -21.68 -16.62 20.57
C PHE A 187 -22.81 -16.57 19.53
N ARG A 188 -22.48 -16.50 18.23
CA ARG A 188 -23.47 -16.55 17.15
C ARG A 188 -24.21 -17.88 17.12
N THR A 189 -23.49 -18.98 17.37
CA THR A 189 -24.08 -20.32 17.47
C THR A 189 -25.02 -20.41 18.66
N PHE A 190 -24.64 -19.87 19.81
CA PHE A 190 -25.48 -19.77 21.00
C PHE A 190 -26.76 -18.98 20.73
N LEU A 191 -26.66 -17.80 20.11
CA LEU A 191 -27.84 -17.01 19.72
C LEU A 191 -28.76 -17.77 18.75
N ALA A 192 -28.20 -18.46 17.76
CA ALA A 192 -28.98 -19.27 16.82
C ALA A 192 -29.69 -20.45 17.51
N CYS A 193 -29.04 -21.11 18.47
CA CYS A 193 -29.65 -22.17 19.27
C CYS A 193 -30.83 -21.63 20.10
N ARG A 194 -30.67 -20.50 20.78
CA ARG A 194 -31.76 -19.84 21.53
C ARG A 194 -32.96 -19.54 20.66
N GLN A 195 -32.72 -19.05 19.44
CA GLN A 195 -33.77 -18.75 18.48
C GLN A 195 -34.55 -20.01 18.09
N LEU A 196 -33.84 -21.13 17.88
CA LEU A 196 -34.46 -22.43 17.59
C LEU A 196 -35.25 -22.98 18.77
N ASP A 197 -34.82 -22.70 20.00
CA ASP A 197 -35.48 -23.10 21.25
C ASP A 197 -36.64 -22.17 21.64
N GLY A 198 -36.96 -21.16 20.83
CA GLY A 198 -38.05 -20.21 21.07
C GLY A 198 -37.80 -19.22 22.20
N LEU A 199 -36.55 -19.08 22.64
CA LEU A 199 -36.15 -18.11 23.65
C LEU A 199 -36.08 -16.70 23.05
N PRO A 200 -36.34 -15.64 23.84
CA PRO A 200 -36.19 -14.26 23.38
C PRO A 200 -34.79 -14.02 22.80
N CYS A 201 -34.74 -13.55 21.56
CA CYS A 201 -33.52 -13.11 20.92
C CYS A 201 -33.50 -11.59 20.81
N PRO A 202 -32.34 -10.94 20.96
CA PRO A 202 -32.20 -9.50 20.81
C PRO A 202 -32.68 -9.05 19.42
N ASP A 203 -33.43 -7.95 19.36
CA ASP A 203 -33.68 -7.26 18.09
C ASP A 203 -32.33 -6.81 17.51
N PRO A 204 -31.92 -7.27 16.32
CA PRO A 204 -30.64 -6.89 15.72
C PRO A 204 -30.39 -5.38 15.66
N ALA A 205 -31.45 -4.56 15.54
CA ALA A 205 -31.34 -3.10 15.50
C ALA A 205 -30.98 -2.48 16.86
N ARG A 206 -31.35 -3.12 17.96
CA ARG A 206 -31.18 -2.61 19.34
C ARG A 206 -30.34 -3.52 20.24
N ALA A 207 -29.78 -4.59 19.68
CA ALA A 207 -28.99 -5.57 20.42
C ALA A 207 -27.79 -4.94 21.15
N HIS A 208 -27.25 -3.84 20.63
CA HIS A 208 -26.15 -3.10 21.26
C HIS A 208 -26.54 -2.38 22.57
N GLU A 209 -27.84 -2.20 22.83
CA GLU A 209 -28.35 -1.56 24.06
C GLU A 209 -28.48 -2.56 25.24
N SER A 210 -28.29 -3.85 24.99
CA SER A 210 -28.46 -4.93 25.98
C SER A 210 -27.21 -5.78 26.09
N ARG A 211 -26.99 -6.36 27.28
CA ARG A 211 -25.94 -7.35 27.56
C ARG A 211 -26.51 -8.68 28.04
N THR A 212 -27.83 -8.86 27.98
CA THR A 212 -28.51 -10.01 28.60
C THR A 212 -28.08 -11.33 27.95
N ALA A 213 -28.22 -11.44 26.63
CA ALA A 213 -27.86 -12.66 25.91
C ALA A 213 -26.34 -12.90 25.93
N TYR A 214 -25.55 -11.83 25.88
CA TYR A 214 -24.10 -11.88 26.03
C TYR A 214 -23.70 -12.43 27.42
N LEU A 215 -24.26 -11.91 28.51
CA LEU A 215 -23.94 -12.39 29.85
C LEU A 215 -24.46 -13.81 30.11
N GLU A 216 -25.59 -14.20 29.50
CA GLU A 216 -26.06 -15.58 29.52
C GLU A 216 -25.11 -16.51 28.76
N PHE A 217 -24.54 -16.08 27.64
CA PHE A 217 -23.47 -16.81 26.94
C PHE A 217 -22.21 -16.92 27.81
N VAL A 218 -21.80 -15.83 28.48
CA VAL A 218 -20.68 -15.84 29.42
C VAL A 218 -20.93 -16.87 30.53
N ALA A 219 -22.14 -16.89 31.11
CA ALA A 219 -22.52 -17.84 32.14
C ALA A 219 -22.57 -19.28 31.62
N ASP A 220 -23.05 -19.49 30.39
CA ASP A 220 -23.11 -20.81 29.74
C ASP A 220 -21.71 -21.41 29.56
N ILE A 221 -20.77 -20.65 28.99
CA ILE A 221 -19.37 -21.08 28.83
C ILE A 221 -18.70 -21.29 30.20
N ARG A 222 -18.97 -20.45 31.20
CA ARG A 222 -18.46 -20.67 32.57
C ARG A 222 -19.01 -21.95 33.21
N SER A 223 -20.26 -22.30 32.92
CA SER A 223 -20.91 -23.51 33.47
C SER A 223 -20.45 -24.80 32.78
N THR A 224 -20.26 -24.76 31.46
CA THR A 224 -19.80 -25.89 30.64
C THR A 224 -18.29 -26.05 30.68
N GLY A 225 -17.56 -24.98 31.01
CA GLY A 225 -16.11 -24.90 31.15
C GLY A 225 -15.37 -24.73 29.82
N TRP A 226 -14.09 -24.36 29.88
CA TRP A 226 -13.22 -24.20 28.70
C TRP A 226 -12.86 -25.54 28.00
N ARG A 227 -13.12 -26.67 28.65
CA ARG A 227 -12.70 -28.00 28.19
C ARG A 227 -13.27 -28.39 26.81
N PRO A 228 -14.58 -28.22 26.51
CA PRO A 228 -15.11 -28.51 25.18
C PRO A 228 -14.54 -27.59 24.10
N LEU A 229 -14.33 -26.30 24.43
CA LEU A 229 -13.69 -25.35 23.51
C LEU A 229 -12.25 -25.72 23.19
N PHE A 230 -11.46 -26.13 24.18
CA PHE A 230 -10.09 -26.60 23.94
C PHE A 230 -10.05 -27.90 23.15
N ALA A 231 -11.01 -28.80 23.38
CA ALA A 231 -11.12 -30.02 22.58
C ALA A 231 -11.45 -29.72 21.12
N GLU A 232 -12.28 -28.71 20.84
CA GLU A 232 -12.58 -28.31 19.46
C GLU A 232 -11.45 -27.49 18.82
N TYR A 233 -10.97 -26.47 19.52
CA TYR A 233 -9.98 -25.50 19.07
C TYR A 233 -8.64 -25.70 19.79
N CYS A 234 -7.99 -26.85 19.54
CA CYS A 234 -6.77 -27.25 20.26
C CYS A 234 -5.58 -26.29 20.05
N VAL A 235 -5.49 -25.65 18.88
CA VAL A 235 -4.44 -24.65 18.61
C VAL A 235 -4.70 -23.39 19.40
N MET A 236 -5.97 -22.97 19.54
CA MET A 236 -6.33 -21.84 20.41
C MET A 236 -5.89 -22.09 21.86
N ALA A 237 -6.11 -23.31 22.38
CA ALA A 237 -5.65 -23.68 23.71
C ALA A 237 -4.13 -23.53 23.87
N ARG A 238 -3.36 -24.02 22.89
CA ARG A 238 -1.90 -23.87 22.85
C ARG A 238 -1.47 -22.41 22.82
N LEU A 239 -2.04 -21.60 21.92
CA LEU A 239 -1.64 -20.20 21.75
C LEU A 239 -1.99 -19.33 22.97
N LEU A 240 -3.18 -19.52 23.57
CA LEU A 240 -3.56 -18.80 24.80
C LEU A 240 -2.62 -19.13 25.96
N SER A 241 -2.31 -20.42 26.16
CA SER A 241 -1.37 -20.84 27.21
C SER A 241 0.04 -20.32 26.97
N VAL A 242 0.50 -20.29 25.72
CA VAL A 242 1.81 -19.70 25.36
C VAL A 242 1.85 -18.21 25.66
N ALA A 243 0.79 -17.47 25.32
CA ALA A 243 0.68 -16.03 25.62
C ALA A 243 0.74 -15.75 27.14
N VAL A 244 0.06 -16.55 27.97
CA VAL A 244 0.14 -16.46 29.44
C VAL A 244 1.58 -16.67 29.93
N LEU A 245 2.24 -17.73 29.47
CA LEU A 245 3.62 -18.03 29.90
C LEU A 245 4.61 -16.93 29.50
N GLN A 246 4.47 -16.40 28.29
CA GLN A 246 5.30 -15.31 27.78
C GLN A 246 5.07 -14.03 28.59
N TRP A 247 3.81 -13.65 28.83
CA TRP A 247 3.49 -12.46 29.61
C TRP A 247 4.05 -12.54 31.04
N VAL A 248 3.92 -13.69 31.71
CA VAL A 248 4.49 -13.92 33.05
C VAL A 248 6.01 -13.75 33.02
N ALA A 249 6.69 -14.39 32.06
CA ALA A 249 8.14 -14.33 31.94
C ALA A 249 8.64 -12.89 31.69
N ASN A 250 8.00 -12.18 30.76
CA ASN A 250 8.40 -10.82 30.39
C ASN A 250 8.12 -9.82 31.51
N SER A 251 6.98 -9.95 32.20
CA SER A 251 6.62 -9.12 33.35
C SER A 251 7.58 -9.33 34.52
N ALA A 252 7.92 -10.60 34.83
CA ALA A 252 8.89 -10.91 35.88
C ALA A 252 10.29 -10.38 35.54
N GLU A 253 10.72 -10.51 34.28
CA GLU A 253 11.99 -10.00 33.77
C GLU A 253 12.07 -8.47 33.88
N LEU A 254 11.02 -7.75 33.47
CA LEU A 254 10.91 -6.29 33.60
C LEU A 254 11.05 -5.84 35.06
N LEU A 255 10.27 -6.41 35.97
CA LEU A 255 10.28 -6.02 37.39
C LEU A 255 11.62 -6.33 38.06
N ALA A 256 12.28 -7.43 37.67
CA ALA A 256 13.62 -7.76 38.14
C ALA A 256 14.67 -6.75 37.67
N ARG A 257 14.64 -6.39 36.38
CA ARG A 257 15.55 -5.41 35.77
C ARG A 257 15.36 -4.01 36.35
N LEU A 258 14.11 -3.56 36.52
CA LEU A 258 13.79 -2.26 37.13
C LEU A 258 14.38 -2.15 38.56
N ARG A 259 14.22 -3.20 39.37
CA ARG A 259 14.81 -3.24 40.73
C ARG A 259 16.33 -3.25 40.70
N SER A 260 16.93 -4.05 39.81
CA SER A 260 18.39 -4.17 39.69
C SER A 260 19.04 -2.86 39.26
N ASP A 261 18.41 -2.14 38.34
CA ASP A 261 18.98 -0.92 37.74
C ASP A 261 18.56 0.37 38.45
N GLY A 262 17.70 0.31 39.47
CA GLY A 262 17.13 1.49 40.13
C GLY A 262 18.16 2.54 40.53
N ALA A 263 19.31 2.15 41.09
CA ALA A 263 20.35 3.11 41.48
C ALA A 263 20.94 3.90 40.29
N ASP A 264 21.17 3.23 39.16
CA ASP A 264 21.66 3.87 37.95
C ASP A 264 20.57 4.68 37.24
N ILE A 265 19.33 4.19 37.27
CA ILE A 265 18.17 4.92 36.76
C ILE A 265 18.04 6.27 37.47
N GLY A 266 18.08 6.28 38.81
CA GLY A 266 18.00 7.52 39.58
C GLY A 266 19.16 8.47 39.31
N ARG A 267 20.38 7.93 39.13
CA ARG A 267 21.57 8.72 38.84
C ARG A 267 21.56 9.35 37.43
N ILE A 268 21.12 8.62 36.41
CA ILE A 268 21.22 9.04 35.00
C ILE A 268 20.03 9.90 34.59
N PHE A 269 18.82 9.48 34.96
CA PHE A 269 17.59 10.14 34.53
C PHE A 269 17.04 11.12 35.57
N GLY A 270 17.63 11.18 36.76
CA GLY A 270 17.21 12.10 37.83
C GLY A 270 15.95 11.64 38.57
N ILE A 271 15.60 10.35 38.49
CA ILE A 271 14.40 9.79 39.13
C ILE A 271 14.67 9.55 40.62
N ALA A 272 13.97 10.28 41.50
CA ALA A 272 14.25 10.29 42.93
C ALA A 272 14.04 8.92 43.61
N ASN A 273 12.92 8.24 43.30
CA ASN A 273 12.58 6.93 43.87
C ASN A 273 12.15 5.94 42.77
N PRO A 274 13.10 5.24 42.12
CA PRO A 274 12.80 4.30 41.03
C PRO A 274 11.99 3.05 41.42
N SER A 275 11.69 2.88 42.72
CA SER A 275 10.81 1.84 43.24
C SER A 275 9.34 2.28 43.36
N ASP A 276 9.05 3.57 43.25
CA ASP A 276 7.73 4.14 43.48
C ASP A 276 7.06 4.47 42.14
N LEU A 277 6.29 3.50 41.63
CA LEU A 277 5.61 3.59 40.33
C LEU A 277 4.23 4.25 40.48
N ALA A 278 3.84 5.08 39.52
CA ALA A 278 2.49 5.64 39.42
C ALA A 278 1.65 4.90 38.38
N ALA A 279 2.23 4.68 37.19
CA ALA A 279 1.57 4.04 36.06
C ALA A 279 2.57 3.27 35.20
N ILE A 280 2.05 2.33 34.41
CA ILE A 280 2.82 1.57 33.44
C ILE A 280 2.00 1.38 32.18
N LYS A 281 2.62 1.54 31.02
CA LYS A 281 2.01 1.30 29.72
C LYS A 281 2.79 0.24 28.99
N MET A 282 2.18 -0.93 28.88
CA MET A 282 2.73 -2.11 28.21
C MET A 282 2.48 -2.03 26.69
N ASP A 283 3.15 -2.92 25.95
CA ASP A 283 2.87 -3.22 24.54
C ASP A 283 2.96 -2.00 23.61
N LEU A 284 3.99 -1.15 23.79
CA LEU A 284 4.25 0.04 22.96
C LEU A 284 4.91 -0.26 21.61
N SER A 285 5.32 -1.50 21.37
CA SER A 285 5.86 -1.96 20.10
C SER A 285 5.28 -3.33 19.71
N ASP A 286 5.51 -3.77 18.48
CA ASP A 286 5.22 -5.14 18.07
C ASP A 286 5.87 -6.17 19.02
N PRO A 287 5.16 -7.28 19.35
CA PRO A 287 5.72 -8.34 20.16
C PRO A 287 6.73 -9.18 19.36
N HIS A 288 7.91 -9.39 19.95
CA HIS A 288 8.98 -10.20 19.35
C HIS A 288 9.64 -11.10 20.41
N PHE A 289 10.36 -12.12 19.96
CA PHE A 289 11.24 -12.95 20.82
C PHE A 289 10.58 -13.47 22.10
N GLY A 290 9.34 -13.96 21.99
CA GLY A 290 8.56 -14.48 23.10
C GLY A 290 7.67 -13.43 23.75
N GLY A 291 7.05 -12.54 22.97
CA GLY A 291 6.10 -11.54 23.45
C GLY A 291 6.73 -10.29 24.06
N LYS A 292 8.03 -10.05 23.86
CA LYS A 292 8.72 -8.86 24.38
C LYS A 292 8.30 -7.62 23.59
N SER A 293 7.98 -6.55 24.31
CA SER A 293 7.57 -5.26 23.76
C SER A 293 8.10 -4.09 24.61
N VAL A 294 8.18 -2.90 24.02
CA VAL A 294 8.58 -1.66 24.70
C VAL A 294 7.56 -1.28 25.78
N VAL A 295 8.03 -0.74 26.91
CA VAL A 295 7.20 -0.35 28.06
C VAL A 295 7.53 1.08 28.47
N ALA A 296 6.51 1.90 28.72
CA ALA A 296 6.68 3.21 29.38
C ALA A 296 6.30 3.12 30.86
N ILE A 297 7.08 3.76 31.71
CA ILE A 297 6.92 3.75 33.16
C ILE A 297 6.79 5.19 33.64
N GLU A 298 5.77 5.46 34.44
CA GLU A 298 5.59 6.71 35.17
C GLU A 298 5.92 6.48 36.65
N PHE A 299 6.74 7.34 37.24
CA PHE A 299 7.09 7.32 38.66
C PHE A 299 6.16 8.24 39.47
N ALA A 300 6.05 8.01 40.77
CA ALA A 300 5.17 8.78 41.67
C ALA A 300 5.44 10.30 41.68
N THR A 301 6.65 10.71 41.30
CA THR A 301 7.08 12.10 41.19
C THR A 301 6.79 12.72 39.81
N GLY A 302 6.24 11.95 38.87
CA GLY A 302 5.78 12.38 37.54
C GLY A 302 6.80 12.19 36.42
N GLU A 303 8.03 11.77 36.72
CA GLU A 303 9.02 11.44 35.70
C GLU A 303 8.63 10.18 34.93
N MET A 304 9.03 10.14 33.66
CA MET A 304 8.72 9.06 32.73
C MET A 304 10.01 8.40 32.23
N LEU A 305 9.96 7.10 31.96
CA LEU A 305 11.08 6.33 31.42
C LEU A 305 10.61 5.26 30.44
N ILE A 306 11.39 5.03 29.38
CA ILE A 306 11.14 3.96 28.41
C ILE A 306 12.06 2.77 28.70
N TYR A 307 11.48 1.60 28.87
CA TYR A 307 12.17 0.32 28.90
C TYR A 307 12.07 -0.37 27.55
N LYS A 308 13.24 -0.74 27.01
CA LYS A 308 13.33 -1.48 25.75
C LYS A 308 13.96 -2.85 26.02
N PRO A 309 13.23 -3.97 25.84
CA PRO A 309 13.79 -5.32 26.05
C PRO A 309 14.63 -5.79 24.84
N LYS A 310 15.49 -4.91 24.32
CA LYS A 310 16.42 -5.11 23.21
C LYS A 310 17.73 -4.38 23.47
N ASP A 311 18.82 -4.85 22.87
CA ASP A 311 20.12 -4.17 22.92
C ASP A 311 20.01 -2.73 22.38
N LEU A 312 20.57 -1.77 23.11
CA LEU A 312 20.55 -0.34 22.80
C LEU A 312 21.89 0.21 22.30
N ALA A 313 22.89 -0.64 22.09
CA ALA A 313 24.21 -0.19 21.68
C ALA A 313 24.21 0.53 20.32
N LEU A 314 23.32 0.12 19.41
CA LEU A 314 23.09 0.80 18.13
C LEU A 314 22.51 2.22 18.33
N GLU A 315 21.48 2.37 19.17
CA GLU A 315 20.87 3.67 19.50
C GLU A 315 21.88 4.59 20.17
N ALA A 316 22.67 4.07 21.11
CA ALA A 316 23.71 4.82 21.80
C ALA A 316 24.84 5.26 20.84
N ALA A 317 25.26 4.40 19.90
CA ALA A 317 26.24 4.76 18.87
C ALA A 317 25.74 5.91 17.97
N TYR A 318 24.47 5.89 17.58
CA TYR A 318 23.86 7.00 16.83
C TYR A 318 23.90 8.32 17.61
N PHE A 319 23.55 8.31 18.91
CA PHE A 319 23.60 9.53 19.71
C PHE A 319 25.01 10.04 20.00
N ARG A 320 26.01 9.15 20.06
CA ARG A 320 27.43 9.56 20.04
C ARG A 320 27.80 10.25 18.72
N PHE A 321 27.34 9.71 17.60
CA PHE A 321 27.54 10.31 16.28
C PHE A 321 26.88 11.71 16.17
N THR A 322 25.63 11.89 16.58
CA THR A 322 24.98 13.21 16.55
C THR A 322 25.61 14.20 17.53
N THR A 323 26.07 13.73 18.70
CA THR A 323 26.86 14.54 19.63
C THR A 323 28.14 15.04 18.96
N TRP A 324 28.86 14.17 18.26
CA TRP A 324 30.05 14.54 17.51
C TRP A 324 29.74 15.57 16.40
N LEU A 325 28.68 15.39 15.61
CA LEU A 325 28.24 16.39 14.63
C LEU A 325 27.94 17.76 15.26
N ASN A 326 27.30 17.78 16.44
CA ASN A 326 27.05 19.02 17.16
C ASN A 326 28.36 19.73 17.55
N THR A 327 29.44 19.00 17.86
CA THR A 327 30.77 19.60 18.12
C THR A 327 31.42 20.20 16.87
N LEU A 328 31.05 19.73 15.68
CA LEU A 328 31.48 20.29 14.39
C LEU A 328 30.67 21.51 13.97
N GLY A 329 29.67 21.92 14.76
CA GLY A 329 28.84 23.09 14.47
C GLY A 329 27.63 22.79 13.59
N ALA A 330 27.02 21.60 13.71
CA ALA A 330 25.77 21.28 13.03
C ALA A 330 24.67 22.33 13.31
N ASP A 331 24.16 22.93 12.24
CA ASP A 331 23.02 23.85 12.23
C ASP A 331 21.93 23.33 11.27
N PRO A 332 20.79 22.84 11.79
CA PRO A 332 20.39 22.86 13.19
C PRO A 332 21.05 21.78 14.05
N THR A 333 21.17 22.04 15.36
CA THR A 333 21.70 21.10 16.36
C THR A 333 20.77 19.90 16.56
N PHE A 334 21.35 18.70 16.64
CA PHE A 334 20.61 17.45 16.85
C PHE A 334 20.29 17.19 18.33
N PRO A 335 19.07 16.71 18.66
CA PRO A 335 18.74 16.26 20.00
C PRO A 335 19.52 14.99 20.37
N VAL A 336 19.87 14.85 21.65
CA VAL A 336 20.61 13.71 22.21
C VAL A 336 19.84 13.18 23.42
N LEU A 337 19.42 11.92 23.38
CA LEU A 337 18.71 11.27 24.48
C LEU A 337 19.67 10.61 25.45
N LYS A 338 19.34 10.62 26.75
CA LYS A 338 20.05 9.79 27.73
C LYS A 338 19.66 8.32 27.56
N ILE A 339 20.65 7.45 27.62
CA ILE A 339 20.48 6.00 27.51
C ILE A 339 21.27 5.30 28.62
N LEU A 340 20.67 4.28 29.22
CA LEU A 340 21.33 3.31 30.10
C LEU A 340 21.38 1.95 29.40
N GLU A 341 22.55 1.61 28.88
CA GLU A 341 22.82 0.35 28.18
C GLU A 341 23.01 -0.83 29.15
N ARG A 342 22.46 -1.99 28.80
CA ARG A 342 22.62 -3.28 29.48
C ARG A 342 22.72 -4.41 28.45
N ASP A 343 23.14 -5.59 28.91
CA ASP A 343 23.24 -6.77 28.04
C ASP A 343 21.83 -7.26 27.64
N GLY A 344 21.46 -7.05 26.38
CA GLY A 344 20.18 -7.47 25.81
C GLY A 344 18.95 -6.63 26.20
N TYR A 345 19.13 -5.45 26.81
CA TYR A 345 18.07 -4.47 27.10
C TYR A 345 18.62 -3.09 27.43
N GLY A 346 17.75 -2.11 27.65
CA GLY A 346 18.16 -0.86 28.28
C GLY A 346 17.00 0.10 28.57
N TRP A 347 17.38 1.28 29.04
CA TRP A 347 16.46 2.35 29.43
C TRP A 347 16.76 3.63 28.66
N VAL A 348 15.71 4.32 28.20
CA VAL A 348 15.81 5.54 27.40
C VAL A 348 14.96 6.64 28.03
N GLU A 349 15.48 7.86 28.03
CA GLU A 349 14.75 9.06 28.44
C GLU A 349 13.42 9.19 27.69
N PHE A 350 12.36 9.53 28.40
CA PHE A 350 11.06 9.78 27.79
C PHE A 350 11.05 11.11 27.03
N VAL A 351 10.43 11.11 25.86
CA VAL A 351 10.30 12.31 25.02
C VAL A 351 8.83 12.73 24.99
N ASP A 352 8.53 13.88 25.58
CA ASP A 352 7.19 14.46 25.55
C ASP A 352 6.86 15.04 24.17
N ASN A 353 5.65 14.78 23.67
CA ASN A 353 5.05 15.58 22.61
C ASN A 353 4.70 16.95 23.17
N ARG A 354 5.48 17.98 22.82
CA ARG A 354 5.28 19.36 23.32
C ARG A 354 4.88 20.28 22.17
N PRO A 355 3.94 21.20 22.36
CA PRO A 355 3.58 22.16 21.33
C PRO A 355 4.73 23.15 21.06
N CYS A 356 4.75 23.70 19.86
CA CYS A 356 5.48 24.90 19.50
C CYS A 356 4.81 26.13 20.11
N ASP A 357 5.61 27.16 20.43
CA ASP A 357 5.16 28.44 20.97
C ASP A 357 4.94 29.52 19.90
N SER A 358 5.34 29.26 18.64
CA SER A 358 5.30 30.24 17.54
C SER A 358 5.41 29.57 16.17
N ASP A 359 4.97 30.27 15.12
CA ASP A 359 5.15 29.84 13.72
C ASP A 359 6.65 29.69 13.37
N GLU A 360 7.54 30.52 13.92
CA GLU A 360 8.97 30.37 13.69
C GLU A 360 9.54 29.07 14.28
N GLN A 361 8.98 28.58 15.40
CA GLN A 361 9.35 27.26 15.93
C GLN A 361 8.89 26.12 15.02
N VAL A 362 7.76 26.28 14.33
CA VAL A 362 7.27 25.30 13.34
C VAL A 362 8.20 25.24 12.12
N GLY A 363 8.63 26.40 11.59
CA GLY A 363 9.65 26.44 10.53
C GLY A 363 10.95 25.76 10.96
N ARG A 364 11.43 26.03 12.18
CA ARG A 364 12.63 25.36 12.72
C ARG A 364 12.43 23.86 12.97
N PHE A 365 11.23 23.40 13.32
CA PHE A 365 10.91 21.98 13.38
C PHE A 365 11.13 21.31 12.02
N TYR A 366 10.58 21.87 10.94
CA TYR A 366 10.73 21.31 9.60
C TYR A 366 12.17 21.42 9.07
N ARG A 367 12.89 22.49 9.41
CA ARG A 367 14.34 22.56 9.16
C ARG A 367 15.10 21.44 9.87
N ARG A 368 14.77 21.14 11.13
CA ARG A 368 15.36 19.99 11.84
C ARG A 368 14.93 18.65 11.24
N SER A 369 13.71 18.54 10.68
CA SER A 369 13.25 17.35 9.98
C SER A 369 14.06 17.10 8.71
N GLY A 370 14.41 18.15 7.96
CA GLY A 370 15.34 18.08 6.83
C GLY A 370 16.75 17.60 7.24
N ALA A 371 17.27 18.13 8.34
CA ALA A 371 18.55 17.72 8.91
C ALA A 371 18.57 16.22 9.29
N LEU A 372 17.51 15.74 9.96
CA LEU A 372 17.34 14.32 10.29
C LEU A 372 17.23 13.46 9.02
N LEU A 373 16.44 13.88 8.04
CA LEU A 373 16.33 13.19 6.75
C LEU A 373 17.68 12.99 6.06
N CYS A 374 18.58 13.99 6.15
CA CYS A 374 19.94 13.88 5.61
C CYS A 374 20.75 12.78 6.30
N LEU A 375 20.65 12.65 7.63
CA LEU A 375 21.30 11.57 8.38
C LEU A 375 20.74 10.20 7.99
N LEU A 376 19.42 10.07 7.91
CA LEU A 376 18.76 8.83 7.47
C LEU A 376 19.23 8.43 6.07
N TYR A 377 19.35 9.40 5.16
CA TYR A 377 19.90 9.17 3.83
C TYR A 377 21.38 8.72 3.90
N ALA A 378 22.22 9.41 4.67
CA ALA A 378 23.65 9.07 4.80
C ALA A 378 23.90 7.64 5.32
N PHE A 379 23.10 7.17 6.28
CA PHE A 379 23.16 5.81 6.82
C PHE A 379 22.39 4.77 6.00
N ASN A 380 21.70 5.16 4.93
CA ASN A 380 20.80 4.30 4.17
C ASN A 380 19.70 3.65 5.06
N GLY A 381 19.17 4.46 5.98
CA GLY A 381 18.08 4.07 6.90
C GLY A 381 16.74 3.93 6.18
N THR A 382 15.87 3.10 6.74
CA THR A 382 14.54 2.77 6.18
C THR A 382 13.52 2.61 7.31
N ASP A 383 12.22 2.52 6.98
CA ASP A 383 11.15 2.22 7.95
C ASP A 383 10.94 3.31 9.03
N PHE A 384 11.25 4.57 8.71
CA PHE A 384 11.00 5.71 9.60
C PHE A 384 9.58 6.24 9.42
N HIS A 385 8.62 5.56 10.05
CA HIS A 385 7.20 5.93 10.04
C HIS A 385 6.86 6.99 11.08
N PHE A 386 5.63 7.53 11.03
CA PHE A 386 5.13 8.51 12.00
C PHE A 386 5.25 8.03 13.45
N GLU A 387 5.13 6.73 13.73
CA GLU A 387 5.26 6.18 15.09
C GLU A 387 6.69 6.26 15.65
N ASN A 388 7.70 6.42 14.79
CA ASN A 388 9.12 6.47 15.17
C ASN A 388 9.63 7.90 15.39
N LEU A 389 8.77 8.92 15.26
CA LEU A 389 9.11 10.33 15.43
C LEU A 389 8.20 10.99 16.47
N ILE A 390 8.79 11.70 17.42
CA ILE A 390 8.05 12.54 18.37
C ILE A 390 8.40 14.01 18.15
N ALA A 391 7.37 14.85 17.98
CA ALA A 391 7.49 16.29 17.92
C ALA A 391 7.57 16.88 19.34
N CYS A 392 8.79 17.23 19.75
CA CYS A 392 9.06 17.84 21.04
C CYS A 392 9.33 19.34 20.86
N ALA A 393 8.27 20.15 20.89
CA ALA A 393 8.30 21.55 20.49
C ALA A 393 8.88 21.69 19.08
N GLU A 394 9.98 22.43 18.93
CA GLU A 394 10.67 22.63 17.66
C GLU A 394 11.62 21.48 17.25
N TYR A 395 11.64 20.35 17.97
CA TYR A 395 12.56 19.23 17.72
C TYR A 395 11.83 17.95 17.24
N PRO A 396 12.13 17.45 16.03
CA PRO A 396 11.74 16.11 15.58
C PRO A 396 12.71 15.07 16.15
N VAL A 397 12.27 14.31 17.15
CA VAL A 397 13.13 13.36 17.88
C VAL A 397 12.84 11.93 17.42
N PRO A 398 13.83 11.22 16.82
CA PRO A 398 13.66 9.81 16.48
C PRO A 398 13.72 8.96 17.77
N VAL A 399 12.73 8.10 17.96
CA VAL A 399 12.62 7.27 19.18
C VAL A 399 12.86 5.79 18.97
N ASP A 400 12.93 5.33 17.71
CA ASP A 400 13.45 4.01 17.34
C ASP A 400 14.46 4.15 16.20
N LEU A 401 15.65 3.58 16.40
CA LEU A 401 16.77 3.63 15.44
C LEU A 401 17.22 2.23 15.04
N GLU A 402 16.41 1.20 15.32
CA GLU A 402 16.78 -0.18 14.98
C GLU A 402 16.90 -0.42 13.47
N THR A 403 16.41 0.49 12.63
CA THR A 403 16.49 0.48 11.17
C THR A 403 17.29 1.66 10.60
N ILE A 404 18.19 2.26 11.41
CA ILE A 404 19.02 3.41 11.02
C ILE A 404 19.87 3.14 9.78
N TYR A 405 20.18 1.89 9.49
CA TYR A 405 20.74 1.44 8.22
C TYR A 405 20.07 0.15 7.74
N SER A 406 20.09 -0.09 6.43
CA SER A 406 19.46 -1.25 5.80
C SER A 406 20.41 -2.05 4.91
N HIS A 407 20.05 -3.32 4.65
CA HIS A 407 20.79 -4.22 3.78
C HIS A 407 20.06 -4.43 2.44
N PRO A 408 20.75 -4.30 1.29
CA PRO A 408 20.16 -4.45 -0.03
C PRO A 408 20.03 -5.93 -0.33
N MET A 409 18.79 -6.41 -0.37
CA MET A 409 18.55 -7.79 -0.75
C MET A 409 19.10 -8.10 -2.15
N ALA A 410 19.65 -9.31 -2.33
CA ALA A 410 20.19 -9.80 -3.60
C ALA A 410 19.14 -10.03 -4.71
N THR A 411 17.90 -9.65 -4.47
CA THR A 411 16.75 -9.88 -5.34
C THR A 411 16.26 -8.53 -5.84
N ASP A 412 16.58 -8.14 -7.08
CA ASP A 412 15.72 -7.29 -7.96
C ASP A 412 16.45 -6.60 -9.13
N ASP A 413 17.77 -6.74 -9.30
CA ASP A 413 18.43 -6.18 -10.49
C ASP A 413 18.27 -7.12 -11.70
N SER A 414 17.11 -7.01 -12.35
CA SER A 414 16.88 -7.56 -13.69
C SER A 414 17.29 -6.53 -14.74
N GLU A 415 17.62 -6.97 -15.97
CA GLU A 415 17.80 -6.05 -17.12
C GLU A 415 16.55 -5.22 -17.47
N LEU A 416 15.40 -5.52 -16.86
CA LEU A 416 14.15 -4.76 -17.00
C LEU A 416 13.95 -3.73 -15.89
N THR A 417 14.80 -3.74 -14.87
CA THR A 417 14.70 -2.81 -13.74
C THR A 417 15.11 -1.42 -14.20
N ASP A 418 14.19 -0.48 -14.10
CA ASP A 418 14.40 0.89 -14.53
C ASP A 418 15.40 1.63 -13.62
N GLU A 419 16.35 2.36 -14.21
CA GLU A 419 17.35 3.14 -13.46
C GLU A 419 16.71 4.19 -12.54
N VAL A 420 15.58 4.80 -12.93
CA VAL A 420 14.84 5.72 -12.07
C VAL A 420 14.31 4.97 -10.86
N ALA A 421 13.73 3.79 -11.05
CA ALA A 421 13.25 2.96 -9.94
C ALA A 421 14.40 2.59 -8.98
N ARG A 422 15.56 2.21 -9.54
CA ARG A 422 16.77 1.91 -8.76
C ARG A 422 17.26 3.11 -7.96
N ARG A 423 17.25 4.32 -8.56
CA ARG A 423 17.62 5.56 -7.85
C ARG A 423 16.62 5.94 -6.77
N LEU A 424 15.32 5.76 -7.00
CA LEU A 424 14.29 6.00 -5.98
C LEU A 424 14.47 5.07 -4.77
N GLY A 425 14.78 3.79 -5.00
CA GLY A 425 15.08 2.82 -3.94
C GLY A 425 16.36 3.10 -3.16
N ARG A 426 17.18 4.07 -3.58
CA ARG A 426 18.44 4.49 -2.92
C ARG A 426 18.47 6.00 -2.67
N SER A 427 17.32 6.57 -2.35
CA SER A 427 17.13 8.02 -2.18
C SER A 427 16.47 8.36 -0.84
N VAL A 428 16.31 9.65 -0.58
CA VAL A 428 15.52 10.16 0.55
C VAL A 428 14.12 9.55 0.67
N LEU A 429 13.49 9.08 -0.42
CA LEU A 429 12.18 8.42 -0.36
C LEU A 429 12.24 7.02 0.27
N ALA A 430 13.37 6.32 0.16
CA ALA A 430 13.54 4.97 0.72
C ALA A 430 13.58 4.98 2.25
N THR A 431 13.86 6.14 2.85
CA THR A 431 13.85 6.32 4.31
C THR A 431 12.46 6.11 4.93
N HIS A 432 11.40 6.25 4.13
CA HIS A 432 10.00 6.37 4.57
C HIS A 432 9.72 7.60 5.45
N PHE A 433 10.68 8.52 5.57
CA PHE A 433 10.48 9.75 6.31
C PHE A 433 9.55 10.72 5.56
N LEU A 434 9.62 10.75 4.23
CA LEU A 434 8.82 11.60 3.35
C LEU A 434 7.52 10.94 2.88
N PRO A 435 6.47 11.72 2.55
CA PRO A 435 5.21 11.20 2.02
C PRO A 435 5.42 10.29 0.81
N ASN A 436 5.05 9.01 0.98
CA ASN A 436 5.09 8.02 -0.09
C ASN A 436 4.09 6.90 0.25
N PRO A 437 2.82 7.03 -0.16
CA PRO A 437 1.77 6.15 0.30
C PRO A 437 2.03 4.66 0.02
N VAL A 438 1.79 3.82 1.03
CA VAL A 438 1.96 2.37 0.98
C VAL A 438 0.61 1.68 0.83
N LYS A 439 0.58 0.52 0.16
CA LYS A 439 -0.64 -0.23 -0.07
C LYS A 439 -1.11 -0.93 1.22
N GLY A 440 -2.26 -0.54 1.74
CA GLY A 440 -3.00 -1.30 2.76
C GLY A 440 -3.97 -2.30 2.13
N GLN A 441 -4.93 -2.81 2.91
CA GLN A 441 -5.89 -3.81 2.42
C GLN A 441 -6.83 -3.29 1.32
N HIS A 442 -7.31 -2.04 1.45
CA HIS A 442 -8.33 -1.47 0.55
C HIS A 442 -7.98 -0.12 -0.07
N ARG A 443 -6.97 0.56 0.45
CA ARG A 443 -6.47 1.85 -0.07
C ARG A 443 -4.97 1.99 0.20
N HIS A 444 -4.37 3.03 -0.37
CA HIS A 444 -3.04 3.46 0.00
C HIS A 444 -3.09 4.44 1.17
N TYR A 445 -2.12 4.37 2.07
CA TYR A 445 -2.02 5.20 3.27
C TYR A 445 -0.65 5.85 3.32
N ASP A 446 -0.60 7.13 3.69
CA ASP A 446 0.66 7.78 4.05
C ASP A 446 1.03 7.44 5.49
N ILE A 447 2.09 6.64 5.67
CA ILE A 447 2.61 6.26 6.99
C ILE A 447 3.98 6.89 7.28
N SER A 448 4.39 7.87 6.48
CA SER A 448 5.70 8.50 6.59
C SER A 448 5.92 9.24 7.91
N ALA A 449 7.17 9.53 8.28
CA ALA A 449 7.49 10.27 9.52
C ALA A 449 6.76 11.63 9.61
N ILE A 450 6.57 12.32 8.49
CA ILE A 450 5.79 13.57 8.39
C ILE A 450 4.46 13.37 7.67
N ALA A 451 3.83 12.20 7.88
CA ALA A 451 2.52 11.86 7.35
C ALA A 451 1.42 12.84 7.78
N ARG A 452 0.29 12.74 7.09
CA ARG A 452 -0.95 13.48 7.37
C ARG A 452 -1.42 13.29 8.81
N SER A 453 -2.02 14.34 9.36
CA SER A 453 -2.77 14.26 10.61
C SER A 453 -3.99 13.35 10.46
N ALA A 454 -4.51 12.85 11.58
CA ALA A 454 -5.71 12.01 11.57
C ALA A 454 -6.93 12.73 10.98
N ASP A 455 -7.01 14.05 11.15
CA ASP A 455 -8.07 14.88 10.58
C ASP A 455 -7.96 15.03 9.06
N GLU A 456 -6.74 15.15 8.52
CA GLU A 456 -6.49 15.18 7.07
C GLU A 456 -6.78 13.83 6.39
N GLU A 457 -6.51 12.74 7.08
CA GLU A 457 -6.65 11.37 6.57
C GLU A 457 -8.13 10.91 6.53
N GLY A 458 -8.94 11.42 7.47
CA GLY A 458 -10.37 11.16 7.55
C GLY A 458 -10.74 9.72 7.93
N GLU A 459 -12.04 9.46 8.07
CA GLU A 459 -12.55 8.12 8.40
C GLU A 459 -12.34 7.13 7.25
N TYR A 460 -12.03 5.88 7.61
CA TYR A 460 -11.86 4.80 6.65
C TYR A 460 -12.50 3.51 7.13
N GLU A 461 -12.89 2.67 6.16
CA GLU A 461 -13.58 1.42 6.44
C GLU A 461 -12.57 0.28 6.64
N VAL A 462 -12.63 -0.37 7.80
CA VAL A 462 -11.83 -1.55 8.14
C VAL A 462 -12.66 -2.60 8.85
N LEU A 463 -12.19 -3.83 8.79
CA LEU A 463 -12.75 -4.92 9.60
C LEU A 463 -12.38 -4.68 11.06
N THR A 464 -13.38 -4.45 11.91
CA THR A 464 -13.19 -4.14 13.34
C THR A 464 -14.33 -4.71 14.20
N TRP A 465 -14.10 -4.77 15.52
CA TRP A 465 -15.11 -5.16 16.49
C TRP A 465 -16.10 -4.00 16.73
N GLN A 466 -17.39 -4.31 16.69
CA GLN A 466 -18.46 -3.37 16.99
C GLN A 466 -19.29 -3.86 18.18
N HIS A 467 -19.77 -2.91 18.99
CA HIS A 467 -20.64 -3.15 20.14
C HIS A 467 -20.06 -4.21 21.11
N ILE A 468 -18.80 -4.01 21.47
CA ILE A 468 -18.00 -4.93 22.30
C ILE A 468 -18.77 -5.29 23.59
N ASN A 469 -18.82 -6.58 23.90
CA ASN A 469 -19.44 -7.15 25.13
C ASN A 469 -20.93 -6.83 25.32
N THR A 470 -21.67 -6.70 24.21
CA THR A 470 -23.13 -6.54 24.16
C THR A 470 -23.78 -7.64 23.32
N ASP A 471 -25.12 -7.70 23.32
CA ASP A 471 -25.86 -8.63 22.49
C ASP A 471 -25.67 -8.34 20.98
N GLY A 472 -25.21 -7.13 20.64
CA GLY A 472 -24.90 -6.66 19.29
C GLY A 472 -23.47 -6.91 18.82
N LEU A 473 -22.61 -7.56 19.61
CA LEU A 473 -21.21 -7.81 19.30
C LEU A 473 -21.03 -8.41 17.90
N ALA A 474 -20.15 -7.83 17.06
CA ALA A 474 -19.88 -8.31 15.71
C ALA A 474 -18.48 -7.92 15.22
N TYR A 475 -17.84 -8.80 14.43
CA TYR A 475 -16.63 -8.50 13.67
C TYR A 475 -16.98 -8.22 12.20
N ARG A 476 -17.06 -6.94 11.83
CA ARG A 476 -17.50 -6.51 10.48
C ARG A 476 -16.87 -5.19 10.08
N TYR A 477 -17.01 -4.84 8.81
CA TYR A 477 -16.53 -3.56 8.31
C TYR A 477 -17.22 -2.40 9.04
N GLY A 478 -16.42 -1.44 9.51
CA GLY A 478 -16.86 -0.24 10.19
C GLY A 478 -15.94 0.92 9.85
N LYS A 479 -16.49 2.14 9.91
CA LYS A 479 -15.72 3.36 9.76
C LYS A 479 -14.95 3.63 11.05
N VAL A 480 -13.64 3.76 10.93
CA VAL A 480 -12.74 4.12 12.03
C VAL A 480 -12.02 5.42 11.68
N LYS A 481 -11.78 6.25 12.71
CA LYS A 481 -10.85 7.37 12.58
C LYS A 481 -9.42 6.88 12.83
N PRO A 482 -8.44 7.31 12.02
CA PRO A 482 -7.04 7.03 12.31
C PRO A 482 -6.68 7.63 13.66
N LYS A 483 -5.78 6.95 14.38
CA LYS A 483 -5.24 7.49 15.63
C LYS A 483 -4.23 8.58 15.28
N GLN A 484 -4.35 9.74 15.92
CA GLN A 484 -3.38 10.81 15.78
C GLN A 484 -2.02 10.38 16.37
N GLY A 485 -0.97 10.53 15.57
CA GLY A 485 0.41 10.33 15.99
C GLY A 485 1.01 11.56 16.67
N ASP A 486 2.12 11.35 17.37
CA ASP A 486 2.86 12.39 18.09
C ASP A 486 3.98 13.01 17.21
N ASN A 487 3.93 12.81 15.90
CA ASN A 487 5.01 13.10 14.94
C ASN A 487 5.00 14.51 14.34
N LEU A 488 3.84 15.16 14.32
CA LEU A 488 3.67 16.48 13.72
C LEU A 488 3.80 17.59 14.76
N PRO A 489 4.36 18.76 14.38
CA PRO A 489 4.42 19.90 15.27
C PRO A 489 3.01 20.44 15.50
N ARG A 490 2.80 20.99 16.70
CA ARG A 490 1.50 21.50 17.13
C ARG A 490 1.61 22.94 17.59
N PHE A 491 0.77 23.84 17.10
CA PHE A 491 0.70 25.24 17.54
C PHE A 491 -0.77 25.62 17.76
N GLU A 492 -1.07 26.30 18.88
CA GLU A 492 -2.45 26.60 19.30
C GLU A 492 -3.39 25.37 19.25
N GLU A 493 -2.87 24.22 19.69
CA GLU A 493 -3.53 22.91 19.69
C GLU A 493 -3.79 22.26 18.31
N GLN A 494 -3.39 22.89 17.21
CA GLN A 494 -3.56 22.37 15.85
C GLN A 494 -2.29 21.70 15.34
N TYR A 495 -2.42 20.52 14.74
CA TYR A 495 -1.33 19.87 14.02
C TYR A 495 -1.09 20.57 12.69
N LEU A 496 0.16 20.92 12.43
CA LEU A 496 0.54 21.63 11.22
C LEU A 496 1.15 20.67 10.20
N SER A 497 0.79 20.87 8.94
CA SER A 497 1.25 20.10 7.78
C SER A 497 2.57 20.64 7.24
N PRO A 498 3.45 19.80 6.66
CA PRO A 498 4.69 20.25 6.01
C PRO A 498 4.49 21.14 4.77
N ASP A 499 3.28 21.26 4.20
CA ASP A 499 3.05 21.87 2.89
C ASP A 499 3.51 23.34 2.78
N SER A 500 3.50 24.08 3.89
CA SER A 500 3.94 25.49 3.92
C SER A 500 5.42 25.65 4.28
N ASN A 501 6.10 24.57 4.66
CA ASN A 501 7.48 24.56 5.17
C ASN A 501 8.40 23.63 4.36
N VAL A 502 8.05 23.32 3.12
CA VAL A 502 8.85 22.45 2.24
C VAL A 502 10.28 22.99 2.05
N GLU A 503 10.42 24.30 1.93
CA GLU A 503 11.75 24.93 1.78
C GLU A 503 12.55 24.89 3.09
N ASP A 504 11.91 24.95 4.27
CA ASP A 504 12.62 24.74 5.53
C ASP A 504 13.22 23.32 5.60
N ILE A 505 12.47 22.30 5.13
CA ILE A 505 12.98 20.92 5.02
C ILE A 505 14.18 20.85 4.07
N VAL A 506 14.09 21.50 2.92
CA VAL A 506 15.20 21.55 1.94
C VAL A 506 16.43 22.22 2.54
N ASP A 507 16.27 23.37 3.19
CA ASP A 507 17.37 24.12 3.82
C ASP A 507 18.07 23.29 4.90
N GLY A 508 17.29 22.61 5.75
CA GLY A 508 17.81 21.71 6.77
C GLY A 508 18.58 20.51 6.21
N PHE A 509 18.05 19.92 5.15
CA PHE A 509 18.70 18.81 4.44
C PHE A 509 20.03 19.25 3.83
N GLN A 510 20.03 20.38 3.12
CA GLN A 510 21.22 20.92 2.46
C GLN A 510 22.32 21.29 3.46
N ALA A 511 21.97 21.96 4.57
CA ALA A 511 22.93 22.36 5.59
C ALA A 511 23.72 21.16 6.16
N VAL A 512 23.02 20.07 6.49
CA VAL A 512 23.68 18.85 6.98
C VAL A 512 24.41 18.12 5.87
N TYR A 513 23.88 18.10 4.64
CA TYR A 513 24.54 17.48 3.49
C TYR A 513 25.90 18.13 3.20
N GLU A 514 25.96 19.46 3.26
CA GLU A 514 27.19 20.24 3.08
C GLU A 514 28.19 19.97 4.21
N LEU A 515 27.73 19.90 5.47
CA LEU A 515 28.56 19.54 6.62
C LEU A 515 29.16 18.12 6.49
N LEU A 516 28.35 17.13 6.11
CA LEU A 516 28.84 15.77 5.88
C LEU A 516 29.81 15.72 4.69
N THR A 517 29.59 16.56 3.68
CA THR A 517 30.49 16.68 2.52
C THR A 517 31.83 17.28 2.91
N SER A 518 31.86 18.32 3.74
CA SER A 518 33.11 18.98 4.16
C SER A 518 33.97 18.11 5.09
N HIS A 519 33.34 17.23 5.87
CA HIS A 519 34.02 16.29 6.78
C HIS A 519 34.05 14.83 6.25
N ARG A 520 33.90 14.63 4.94
CA ARG A 520 33.83 13.29 4.32
C ARG A 520 35.01 12.39 4.67
N GLU A 521 36.23 12.92 4.68
CA GLU A 521 37.42 12.13 4.99
C GLU A 521 37.41 11.62 6.44
N GLU A 522 37.00 12.46 7.38
CA GLU A 522 36.85 12.09 8.80
C GLU A 522 35.74 11.05 8.99
N LEU A 523 34.62 11.17 8.26
CA LEU A 523 33.51 10.21 8.31
C LEU A 523 33.91 8.82 7.77
N LEU A 524 34.75 8.76 6.72
CA LEU A 524 35.17 7.51 6.09
C LEU A 524 36.31 6.80 6.84
N ALA A 525 36.97 7.48 7.79
CA ALA A 525 38.03 6.92 8.63
C ALA A 525 37.54 5.69 9.42
N THR A 526 38.43 4.75 9.69
CA THR A 526 38.10 3.45 10.31
C THR A 526 37.58 3.57 11.74
N ASP A 527 37.97 4.62 12.45
CA ASP A 527 37.65 4.93 13.84
C ASP A 527 36.60 6.04 13.98
N SER A 528 35.92 6.40 12.89
CA SER A 528 34.92 7.47 12.91
C SER A 528 33.65 7.04 13.69
N PRO A 529 32.97 7.98 14.38
CA PRO A 529 31.67 7.71 14.99
C PRO A 529 30.61 7.25 13.98
N PHE A 530 30.77 7.57 12.69
CA PHE A 530 29.92 7.05 11.62
C PHE A 530 30.09 5.54 11.43
N ARG A 531 31.32 5.03 11.40
CA ARG A 531 31.58 3.59 11.25
C ARG A 531 31.21 2.79 12.49
N GLU A 532 31.29 3.41 13.67
CA GLU A 532 30.92 2.78 14.95
C GLU A 532 29.48 2.23 14.91
N VAL A 533 28.53 2.97 14.33
CA VAL A 533 27.12 2.57 14.20
C VAL A 533 26.97 1.18 13.56
N PHE A 534 27.76 0.88 12.53
CA PHE A 534 27.70 -0.40 11.79
C PHE A 534 28.32 -1.59 12.54
N SER A 535 28.96 -1.35 13.69
CA SER A 535 29.53 -2.41 14.53
C SER A 535 28.46 -3.19 15.32
N TYR A 536 27.27 -2.60 15.44
CA TYR A 536 26.13 -3.17 16.18
C TYR A 536 25.05 -3.63 15.20
N PRO A 537 24.44 -4.83 15.35
CA PRO A 537 23.41 -5.30 14.43
C PRO A 537 22.17 -4.40 14.38
N ALA A 538 21.62 -4.20 13.18
CA ALA A 538 20.35 -3.51 12.95
C ALA A 538 19.26 -4.51 12.55
N ARG A 539 17.99 -4.12 12.70
CA ARG A 539 16.83 -4.88 12.25
C ARG A 539 16.83 -4.99 10.73
N PHE A 540 16.74 -6.22 10.23
CA PHE A 540 16.54 -6.51 8.82
C PHE A 540 15.05 -6.78 8.56
N ILE A 541 14.44 -5.99 7.67
CA ILE A 541 13.04 -6.10 7.31
C ILE A 541 12.92 -6.99 6.07
N LEU A 542 12.59 -8.27 6.28
CA LEU A 542 12.25 -9.17 5.18
C LEU A 542 10.85 -8.86 4.60
N ARG A 543 9.90 -8.55 5.49
CA ARG A 543 8.52 -8.18 5.17
C ARG A 543 8.03 -7.13 6.15
N SER A 544 7.07 -6.32 5.74
CA SER A 544 6.45 -5.32 6.62
C SER A 544 5.67 -5.97 7.76
N THR A 545 5.62 -5.31 8.92
CA THR A 545 4.77 -5.73 10.06
C THR A 545 3.32 -5.96 9.62
N MET A 546 2.75 -5.06 8.82
CA MET A 546 1.38 -5.18 8.33
C MET A 546 1.13 -6.49 7.55
N HIS A 547 2.12 -6.96 6.79
CA HIS A 547 2.04 -8.26 6.13
C HIS A 547 1.98 -9.40 7.16
N TYR A 548 2.86 -9.39 8.17
CA TYR A 548 2.87 -10.40 9.21
C TYR A 548 1.60 -10.40 10.06
N VAL A 549 1.09 -9.23 10.45
CA VAL A 549 -0.18 -9.10 11.18
C VAL A 549 -1.34 -9.65 10.34
N SER A 550 -1.38 -9.37 9.04
CA SER A 550 -2.42 -9.92 8.15
C SER A 550 -2.35 -11.45 8.03
N VAL A 551 -1.15 -12.04 7.99
CA VAL A 551 -0.96 -13.49 7.98
C VAL A 551 -1.41 -14.10 9.32
N LEU A 552 -0.99 -13.53 10.45
CA LEU A 552 -1.39 -14.01 11.79
C LEU A 552 -2.91 -13.92 11.98
N ASN A 553 -3.55 -12.81 11.60
CA ASN A 553 -5.00 -12.65 11.66
C ASN A 553 -5.75 -13.68 10.81
N SER A 554 -5.18 -14.09 9.68
CA SER A 554 -5.72 -15.16 8.84
C SER A 554 -5.53 -16.54 9.48
N ALA A 555 -4.38 -16.78 10.10
CA ALA A 555 -4.07 -18.02 10.81
C ALA A 555 -4.87 -18.20 12.12
N CYS A 556 -5.32 -17.11 12.75
CA CYS A 556 -6.26 -17.12 13.88
C CYS A 556 -7.74 -17.24 13.46
N HIS A 557 -8.03 -17.60 12.20
CA HIS A 557 -9.39 -17.96 11.79
C HIS A 557 -9.88 -19.23 12.52
N PRO A 558 -11.16 -19.35 12.92
CA PRO A 558 -11.68 -20.52 13.63
C PRO A 558 -11.33 -21.87 12.98
N ASP A 559 -11.43 -21.97 11.65
CA ASP A 559 -11.07 -23.19 10.90
C ASP A 559 -9.60 -23.60 11.03
N CYS A 560 -8.69 -22.63 11.22
CA CYS A 560 -7.26 -22.88 11.35
C CYS A 560 -6.89 -23.22 12.80
N LEU A 561 -7.72 -22.86 13.78
CA LEU A 561 -7.46 -23.09 15.20
C LEU A 561 -7.93 -24.47 15.71
N ARG A 562 -8.60 -25.26 14.86
CA ARG A 562 -9.09 -26.61 15.21
C ARG A 562 -7.99 -27.67 15.23
N GLU A 563 -6.98 -27.55 14.36
CA GLU A 563 -5.84 -28.46 14.26
C GLU A 563 -4.57 -27.76 13.77
N GLY A 564 -3.41 -28.16 14.32
CA GLY A 564 -2.13 -27.50 14.05
C GLY A 564 -1.67 -27.58 12.60
N ILE A 565 -2.06 -28.63 11.87
CA ILE A 565 -1.76 -28.73 10.43
C ILE A 565 -2.54 -27.73 9.59
N ASP A 566 -3.77 -27.37 9.98
CA ASP A 566 -4.57 -26.39 9.24
C ASP A 566 -4.04 -24.97 9.49
N PHE A 567 -3.50 -24.71 10.69
CA PHE A 567 -2.74 -23.50 11.02
C PHE A 567 -1.50 -23.36 10.13
N ASP A 568 -0.65 -24.40 10.06
CA ASP A 568 0.56 -24.36 9.22
C ASP A 568 0.27 -24.24 7.72
N ILE A 569 -0.76 -24.94 7.22
CA ILE A 569 -1.20 -24.79 5.83
C ILE A 569 -1.59 -23.34 5.51
N GLN A 570 -2.16 -22.61 6.48
CA GLN A 570 -2.47 -21.19 6.28
C GLN A 570 -1.20 -20.32 6.23
N LEU A 571 -0.17 -20.65 7.01
CA LEU A 571 1.11 -19.93 7.02
C LEU A 571 1.94 -20.15 5.75
N GLU A 572 1.66 -21.21 4.98
CA GLU A 572 2.34 -21.52 3.73
C GLU A 572 2.18 -20.44 2.63
N VAL A 573 1.29 -19.47 2.83
CA VAL A 573 1.24 -18.23 2.02
C VAL A 573 2.59 -17.49 1.99
N LEU A 574 3.40 -17.61 3.06
CA LEU A 574 4.75 -17.05 3.15
C LEU A 574 5.70 -17.63 2.10
N SER A 575 5.45 -18.85 1.62
CA SER A 575 6.31 -19.50 0.63
C SER A 575 6.15 -18.94 -0.79
N ARG A 576 5.01 -18.31 -1.11
CA ARG A 576 4.66 -17.84 -2.46
C ARG A 576 5.76 -17.03 -3.16
N PRO A 577 6.41 -16.03 -2.52
CA PRO A 577 7.42 -15.21 -3.20
C PRO A 577 8.66 -16.00 -3.66
N PHE A 578 8.96 -17.12 -2.98
CA PHE A 578 10.14 -17.94 -3.25
C PHE A 578 9.97 -18.92 -4.41
N LEU A 579 8.76 -19.10 -4.93
CA LEU A 579 8.47 -20.09 -5.99
C LEU A 579 8.81 -19.60 -7.40
N ARG A 580 9.21 -18.32 -7.54
CA ARG A 580 9.57 -17.74 -8.83
C ARG A 580 10.91 -18.27 -9.35
N ASP A 581 11.87 -18.56 -8.47
CA ASP A 581 13.14 -19.19 -8.85
C ASP A 581 12.98 -20.72 -8.90
N LYS A 582 13.60 -21.34 -9.91
CA LYS A 582 13.69 -22.80 -10.04
C LYS A 582 14.65 -23.42 -9.04
N ARG A 583 15.47 -22.64 -8.32
CA ARG A 583 16.36 -23.09 -7.25
C ARG A 583 15.76 -22.74 -5.89
N ARG A 584 16.12 -23.52 -4.86
CA ARG A 584 15.83 -23.18 -3.46
C ARG A 584 16.55 -21.87 -3.13
N PRO A 585 15.85 -20.80 -2.73
CA PRO A 585 16.49 -19.53 -2.41
C PRO A 585 17.32 -19.63 -1.11
N GLU A 586 18.43 -18.90 -1.04
CA GLU A 586 19.28 -18.78 0.18
C GLU A 586 18.48 -18.25 1.39
N LEU A 587 17.41 -17.49 1.13
CA LEU A 587 16.50 -16.96 2.14
C LEU A 587 15.42 -17.94 2.61
N TRP A 588 15.32 -19.14 2.00
CA TRP A 588 14.31 -20.14 2.38
C TRP A 588 14.30 -20.46 3.89
N PRO A 589 15.45 -20.61 4.58
CA PRO A 589 15.46 -20.89 6.01
C PRO A 589 14.73 -19.85 6.88
N LEU A 590 14.59 -18.59 6.42
CA LEU A 590 13.89 -17.55 7.17
C LEU A 590 12.40 -17.87 7.33
N VAL A 591 11.79 -18.59 6.38
CA VAL A 591 10.38 -19.01 6.48
C VAL A 591 10.14 -19.89 7.70
N GLY A 592 11.11 -20.75 8.04
CA GLY A 592 11.03 -21.58 9.25
C GLY A 592 11.04 -20.76 10.54
N GLU A 593 11.79 -19.66 10.57
CA GLU A 593 11.82 -18.72 11.70
C GLU A 593 10.53 -17.87 11.75
N GLU A 594 10.00 -17.45 10.60
CA GLU A 594 8.69 -16.78 10.49
C GLU A 594 7.58 -17.65 11.10
N VAL A 595 7.51 -18.93 10.69
CA VAL A 595 6.53 -19.89 11.21
C VAL A 595 6.72 -20.12 12.71
N THR A 596 7.96 -20.21 13.19
CA THR A 596 8.26 -20.38 14.62
C THR A 596 7.79 -19.19 15.45
N ALA A 597 7.94 -17.96 14.95
CA ALA A 597 7.43 -16.76 15.59
C ALA A 597 5.88 -16.76 15.66
N PHE A 598 5.18 -17.18 14.60
CA PHE A 598 3.72 -17.26 14.62
C PHE A 598 3.16 -18.26 15.65
N TRP A 599 3.83 -19.40 15.87
CA TRP A 599 3.49 -20.33 16.95
C TRP A 599 3.73 -19.77 18.36
N ARG A 600 4.41 -18.63 18.47
CA ARG A 600 4.63 -17.84 19.68
C ARG A 600 3.78 -16.57 19.72
N THR A 601 2.90 -16.37 18.73
CA THR A 601 2.11 -15.13 18.55
C THR A 601 2.94 -13.86 18.35
N ASP A 602 4.20 -14.03 17.96
CA ASP A 602 5.15 -12.93 17.69
C ASP A 602 5.05 -12.45 16.24
N VAL A 603 5.42 -11.19 16.03
CA VAL A 603 5.83 -10.69 14.71
C VAL A 603 7.27 -11.16 14.45
N PRO A 604 7.58 -11.80 13.31
CA PRO A 604 8.96 -12.18 12.99
C PRO A 604 9.92 -10.99 12.97
N LYS A 605 11.10 -11.14 13.56
CA LYS A 605 12.15 -10.12 13.61
C LYS A 605 13.52 -10.72 13.33
N PHE A 606 14.24 -10.11 12.39
CA PHE A 606 15.59 -10.50 11.99
C PHE A 606 16.57 -9.36 12.28
N THR A 607 17.82 -9.70 12.58
CA THR A 607 18.90 -8.72 12.77
C THR A 607 20.10 -9.10 11.93
N ALA A 608 20.79 -8.09 11.39
CA ALA A 608 21.91 -8.26 10.49
C ALA A 608 23.07 -7.33 10.87
N ARG A 609 24.29 -7.87 10.82
CA ARG A 609 25.51 -7.09 11.09
C ARG A 609 25.76 -6.10 9.96
N GLY A 610 26.20 -4.89 10.28
CA GLY A 610 26.44 -3.84 9.28
C GLY A 610 27.62 -4.13 8.34
N ASP A 611 28.54 -5.01 8.75
CA ASP A 611 29.78 -5.38 8.06
C ASP A 611 29.71 -6.70 7.27
N SER A 612 28.53 -7.29 7.12
CA SER A 612 28.32 -8.61 6.51
C SER A 612 27.32 -8.56 5.35
N ASP A 613 27.54 -9.42 4.35
CA ASP A 613 26.62 -9.70 3.23
C ASP A 613 25.72 -10.94 3.47
N SER A 614 25.91 -11.59 4.61
CA SER A 614 25.27 -12.84 5.00
C SER A 614 24.49 -12.64 6.30
N LEU A 615 23.39 -13.39 6.44
CA LEU A 615 22.50 -13.33 7.60
C LEU A 615 22.65 -14.60 8.44
N VAL A 616 23.00 -14.42 9.71
CA VAL A 616 23.04 -15.51 10.70
C VAL A 616 21.68 -15.58 11.39
N LEU A 617 21.05 -16.76 11.34
CA LEU A 617 19.72 -16.99 11.93
C LEU A 617 19.84 -17.42 13.39
N SER A 618 18.76 -17.28 14.15
CA SER A 618 18.67 -17.76 15.53
C SER A 618 18.89 -19.27 15.65
N SER A 619 18.58 -20.04 14.61
CA SER A 619 18.89 -21.47 14.50
C SER A 619 20.40 -21.79 14.43
N GLY A 620 21.25 -20.80 14.17
CA GLY A 620 22.66 -20.96 13.86
C GLY A 620 22.96 -21.25 12.38
N GLU A 621 21.93 -21.44 11.55
CA GLU A 621 22.07 -21.51 10.09
C GLU A 621 22.46 -20.14 9.52
N THR A 622 23.20 -20.12 8.42
CA THR A 622 23.62 -18.88 7.75
C THR A 622 23.02 -18.85 6.34
N ALA A 623 22.18 -17.85 6.07
CA ALA A 623 21.77 -17.51 4.71
C ALA A 623 22.92 -16.73 4.06
N ARG A 624 23.69 -17.41 3.21
CA ARG A 624 24.91 -16.86 2.61
C ARG A 624 24.56 -15.98 1.41
N ALA A 625 25.29 -14.88 1.22
CA ALA A 625 25.10 -13.97 0.10
C ALA A 625 23.63 -13.52 -0.08
N CYS A 626 22.93 -13.31 1.04
CA CYS A 626 21.55 -12.84 1.02
C CYS A 626 21.45 -11.37 0.63
N PHE A 627 22.54 -10.61 0.85
CA PHE A 627 22.65 -9.20 0.49
C PHE A 627 23.64 -9.01 -0.66
N THR A 628 23.43 -7.98 -1.48
CA THR A 628 24.36 -7.64 -2.59
C THR A 628 25.68 -7.04 -2.09
N ASP A 629 25.66 -6.38 -0.93
CA ASP A 629 26.82 -5.76 -0.28
C ASP A 629 26.52 -5.57 1.22
N SER A 630 27.53 -5.23 2.01
CA SER A 630 27.37 -4.84 3.41
C SER A 630 26.74 -3.44 3.54
N ALA A 631 26.01 -3.19 4.64
CA ALA A 631 25.37 -1.89 4.89
C ALA A 631 26.40 -0.76 5.07
N VAL A 632 27.55 -1.06 5.70
CA VAL A 632 28.64 -0.09 5.85
C VAL A 632 29.19 0.32 4.48
N ASN A 633 29.47 -0.61 3.57
CA ASN A 633 30.01 -0.29 2.25
C ASN A 633 29.05 0.59 1.46
N GLN A 634 27.75 0.34 1.51
CA GLN A 634 26.77 1.17 0.79
C GLN A 634 26.65 2.57 1.35
N SER A 635 26.62 2.70 2.68
CA SER A 635 26.54 4.01 3.31
C SER A 635 27.80 4.84 3.03
N GLN A 636 28.97 4.18 2.97
CA GLN A 636 30.20 4.80 2.51
C GLN A 636 30.16 5.19 1.02
N GLN A 637 29.62 4.32 0.15
CA GLN A 637 29.40 4.67 -1.26
C GLN A 637 28.43 5.85 -1.39
N ASN A 638 27.45 5.97 -0.49
CA ASN A 638 26.52 7.09 -0.47
C ASN A 638 27.25 8.39 -0.13
N LEU A 639 28.03 8.42 0.97
CA LEU A 639 28.86 9.57 1.32
C LEU A 639 29.87 9.95 0.22
N LEU A 640 30.43 8.97 -0.49
CA LEU A 640 31.33 9.21 -1.62
C LEU A 640 30.63 9.84 -2.84
N ARG A 641 29.33 9.58 -3.01
CA ARG A 641 28.51 10.19 -4.07
C ARG A 641 28.05 11.60 -3.74
N PHE A 642 28.24 12.06 -2.51
CA PHE A 642 27.78 13.39 -2.15
C PHE A 642 28.42 14.44 -3.07
N GLY A 643 27.60 15.31 -3.62
CA GLY A 643 27.98 16.26 -4.64
C GLY A 643 26.77 16.98 -5.22
N GLU A 644 27.01 17.93 -6.12
CA GLU A 644 25.97 18.81 -6.66
C GLU A 644 24.85 18.03 -7.37
N ASP A 645 25.20 17.03 -8.18
CA ASP A 645 24.23 16.20 -8.93
C ASP A 645 23.32 15.39 -7.99
N ASP A 646 23.90 14.78 -6.96
CA ASP A 646 23.15 13.99 -5.99
C ASP A 646 22.28 14.89 -5.10
N LEU A 647 22.83 16.00 -4.59
CA LEU A 647 22.06 16.98 -3.81
C LEU A 647 20.85 17.50 -4.59
N CYS A 648 21.05 17.87 -5.85
CA CYS A 648 19.97 18.31 -6.74
C CYS A 648 18.91 17.22 -6.92
N TRP A 649 19.31 15.96 -7.07
CA TRP A 649 18.40 14.83 -7.15
C TRP A 649 17.61 14.61 -5.86
N GLN A 650 18.25 14.61 -4.70
CA GLN A 650 17.56 14.42 -3.41
C GLN A 650 16.58 15.57 -3.14
N VAL A 651 16.97 16.83 -3.37
CA VAL A 651 16.09 18.00 -3.23
C VAL A 651 14.88 17.92 -4.16
N LYS A 652 15.08 17.47 -5.41
CA LYS A 652 13.99 17.24 -6.36
C LYS A 652 12.99 16.21 -5.83
N LEU A 653 13.46 15.16 -5.14
CA LEU A 653 12.60 14.14 -4.54
C LEU A 653 11.88 14.64 -3.30
N ILE A 654 12.52 15.45 -2.45
CA ILE A 654 11.88 16.12 -1.30
C ILE A 654 10.68 16.93 -1.79
N ARG A 655 10.90 17.86 -2.72
CA ARG A 655 9.83 18.70 -3.29
C ARG A 655 8.77 17.88 -4.02
N GLY A 656 9.19 16.92 -4.85
CA GLY A 656 8.27 16.07 -5.60
C GLY A 656 7.40 15.17 -4.72
N SER A 657 7.86 14.78 -3.52
CA SER A 657 7.08 14.03 -2.54
C SER A 657 5.92 14.86 -1.99
N MET A 658 6.16 16.16 -1.78
CA MET A 658 5.14 17.12 -1.36
C MET A 658 4.16 17.42 -2.48
N ASP A 659 4.64 17.54 -3.73
CA ASP A 659 3.76 17.63 -4.90
C ASP A 659 2.86 16.39 -5.05
N ALA A 660 3.37 15.19 -4.75
CA ALA A 660 2.58 13.97 -4.74
C ALA A 660 1.48 14.00 -3.66
N ARG A 661 1.84 14.48 -2.45
CA ARG A 661 0.90 14.68 -1.35
C ARG A 661 -0.21 15.68 -1.72
N ASP A 662 0.15 16.77 -2.39
CA ASP A 662 -0.78 17.84 -2.79
C ASP A 662 -1.59 17.51 -4.05
N ALA A 663 -1.16 16.57 -4.90
CA ALA A 663 -1.79 16.26 -6.19
C ALA A 663 -3.30 15.96 -6.09
N LYS A 664 -3.77 15.43 -4.95
CA LYS A 664 -5.21 15.24 -4.63
C LYS A 664 -6.05 16.50 -4.76
N SER A 665 -5.47 17.64 -4.40
CA SER A 665 -6.15 18.94 -4.41
C SER A 665 -6.28 19.53 -5.81
N PHE A 666 -5.60 18.93 -6.81
CA PHE A 666 -5.47 19.47 -8.17
C PHE A 666 -5.10 20.97 -8.18
N ILE A 667 -4.32 21.43 -7.20
CA ILE A 667 -3.85 22.81 -7.13
C ILE A 667 -2.74 22.98 -8.18
N TRP A 668 -3.15 23.33 -9.39
CA TRP A 668 -2.26 23.79 -10.46
C TRP A 668 -2.18 25.31 -10.36
N TYR A 669 -0.98 25.83 -10.11
CA TYR A 669 -0.79 27.28 -10.04
C TYR A 669 -0.60 27.85 -11.44
N ALA A 670 -1.68 28.37 -12.02
CA ALA A 670 -1.60 29.28 -13.15
C ALA A 670 -2.40 30.53 -12.83
N PRO A 671 -1.79 31.74 -12.80
CA PRO A 671 -2.53 32.97 -12.59
C PRO A 671 -3.61 33.13 -13.68
N PRO A 672 -4.78 33.71 -13.36
CA PRO A 672 -5.80 34.03 -14.34
C PRO A 672 -5.17 34.88 -15.44
N ALA A 673 -5.39 34.48 -16.69
CA ALA A 673 -4.82 35.21 -17.79
C ALA A 673 -5.76 36.34 -18.20
N GLU A 674 -5.42 37.59 -17.87
CA GLU A 674 -5.97 38.76 -18.52
C GLU A 674 -5.30 38.89 -19.90
N TYR A 675 -6.05 38.64 -20.96
CA TYR A 675 -5.64 38.85 -22.35
C TYR A 675 -6.62 39.81 -23.02
N ASP A 676 -6.11 40.69 -23.87
CA ASP A 676 -6.94 41.39 -24.84
C ASP A 676 -7.11 40.49 -26.07
N ASP A 677 -8.26 39.80 -26.12
CA ASP A 677 -8.59 38.80 -27.15
C ASP A 677 -8.64 39.39 -28.57
N GLU A 678 -8.83 40.71 -28.72
CA GLU A 678 -8.94 41.36 -30.03
C GLU A 678 -7.58 41.70 -30.67
N GLN A 679 -6.47 41.60 -29.93
CA GLN A 679 -5.13 42.02 -30.39
C GLN A 679 -4.12 40.87 -30.58
N MET A 680 -4.45 39.64 -30.17
CA MET A 680 -3.51 38.51 -30.25
C MET A 680 -3.63 37.77 -31.60
N GLU A 681 -2.67 38.00 -32.49
CA GLU A 681 -2.54 37.24 -33.74
C GLU A 681 -2.25 35.75 -33.43
N PRO A 682 -2.90 34.80 -34.15
CA PRO A 682 -2.60 33.38 -34.00
C PRO A 682 -1.15 33.06 -34.36
N LEU A 683 -0.52 32.18 -33.58
CA LEU A 683 0.82 31.66 -33.90
C LEU A 683 0.83 30.96 -35.26
N ASP A 684 1.90 31.20 -36.03
CA ASP A 684 2.11 30.47 -37.27
C ASP A 684 2.60 29.03 -37.01
N ARG A 685 2.66 28.23 -38.08
CA ARG A 685 3.09 26.83 -37.99
C ARG A 685 4.51 26.69 -37.45
N ALA A 686 5.44 27.56 -37.83
CA ALA A 686 6.83 27.47 -37.41
C ALA A 686 6.95 27.74 -35.91
N GLN A 687 6.24 28.76 -35.41
CA GLN A 687 6.22 29.08 -33.99
C GLN A 687 5.65 27.95 -33.13
N LEU A 688 4.57 27.28 -33.58
CA LEU A 688 4.01 26.12 -32.89
C LEU A 688 5.00 24.95 -32.85
N VAL A 689 5.68 24.67 -33.97
CA VAL A 689 6.72 23.63 -34.05
C VAL A 689 7.90 23.96 -33.15
N ASP A 690 8.36 25.21 -33.10
CA ASP A 690 9.48 25.63 -32.25
C ASP A 690 9.17 25.39 -30.76
N GLN A 691 7.94 25.66 -30.32
CA GLN A 691 7.50 25.33 -28.96
C GLN A 691 7.52 23.82 -28.70
N ALA A 692 7.03 23.01 -29.64
CA ALA A 692 7.07 21.56 -29.52
C ALA A 692 8.51 21.01 -29.50
N VAL A 693 9.42 21.54 -30.32
CA VAL A 693 10.85 21.18 -30.33
C VAL A 693 11.49 21.52 -28.99
N ALA A 694 11.19 22.68 -28.41
CA ALA A 694 11.69 23.07 -27.10
C ALA A 694 11.22 22.12 -25.98
N LEU A 695 9.97 21.65 -26.04
CA LEU A 695 9.43 20.61 -25.14
C LEU A 695 10.14 19.27 -25.35
N GLY A 696 10.38 18.87 -26.60
CA GLY A 696 11.14 17.66 -26.96
C GLY A 696 12.54 17.63 -26.34
N HIS A 697 13.32 18.69 -26.55
CA HIS A 697 14.65 18.80 -25.93
C HIS A 697 14.57 18.92 -24.40
N GLY A 698 13.50 19.51 -23.87
CA GLY A 698 13.23 19.51 -22.43
C GLY A 698 13.08 18.10 -21.86
N LEU A 699 12.35 17.22 -22.56
CA LEU A 699 12.20 15.81 -22.18
C LEU A 699 13.52 15.04 -22.27
N GLU A 700 14.33 15.28 -23.30
CA GLU A 700 15.65 14.66 -23.43
C GLU A 700 16.61 15.04 -22.30
N ARG A 701 16.58 16.31 -21.86
CA ARG A 701 17.36 16.80 -20.72
C ARG A 701 16.86 16.26 -19.38
N ALA A 702 15.54 16.09 -19.24
CA ALA A 702 14.93 15.53 -18.03
C ALA A 702 15.13 14.00 -17.91
N ALA A 703 15.58 13.34 -18.97
CA ALA A 703 15.76 11.90 -19.00
C ALA A 703 16.96 11.45 -18.14
N ILE A 704 16.71 10.49 -17.26
CA ILE A 704 17.73 9.78 -16.51
C ILE A 704 18.21 8.62 -17.37
N ARG A 705 19.50 8.61 -17.71
CA ARG A 705 20.09 7.59 -18.59
C ARG A 705 20.37 6.30 -17.83
N GLN A 706 19.86 5.20 -18.35
CA GLN A 706 20.22 3.85 -17.91
C GLN A 706 21.67 3.52 -18.30
N ALA A 707 22.23 2.45 -17.73
CA ALA A 707 23.60 2.01 -18.05
C ALA A 707 23.81 1.69 -19.55
N ASN A 708 22.76 1.28 -20.25
CA ASN A 708 22.76 1.03 -21.69
C ASN A 708 22.48 2.30 -22.55
N GLY A 709 22.38 3.48 -21.92
CA GLY A 709 22.12 4.77 -22.59
C GLY A 709 20.64 5.12 -22.81
N GLU A 710 19.72 4.20 -22.51
CA GLU A 710 18.29 4.43 -22.72
C GLU A 710 17.74 5.48 -21.75
N PRO A 711 16.78 6.32 -22.19
CA PRO A 711 16.19 7.32 -21.31
C PRO A 711 15.22 6.66 -20.32
N GLY A 712 15.01 7.29 -19.17
CA GLY A 712 13.93 7.03 -18.24
C GLY A 712 13.49 8.31 -17.55
N TRP A 713 12.28 8.35 -17.02
CA TRP A 713 11.71 9.56 -16.43
C TRP A 713 11.04 9.27 -15.09
N LEU A 714 11.05 10.29 -14.24
CA LEU A 714 10.28 10.33 -13.00
C LEU A 714 8.88 10.85 -13.31
N VAL A 715 7.85 10.21 -12.77
CA VAL A 715 6.44 10.61 -12.92
C VAL A 715 5.74 10.67 -11.57
N LEU A 716 4.72 11.54 -11.45
CA LEU A 716 3.72 11.44 -10.41
C LEU A 716 2.60 10.53 -10.89
N LYS A 717 2.50 9.36 -10.25
CA LYS A 717 1.54 8.32 -10.61
C LYS A 717 0.40 8.29 -9.59
N SER A 718 -0.85 8.29 -10.07
CA SER A 718 -2.01 7.97 -9.26
C SER A 718 -2.01 6.48 -8.90
N LEU A 719 -2.20 6.18 -7.61
CA LEU A 719 -2.16 4.83 -7.08
C LEU A 719 -3.55 4.15 -7.20
N PRO A 720 -3.61 2.84 -7.46
CA PRO A 720 -4.89 2.12 -7.55
C PRO A 720 -5.73 2.21 -6.27
N GLN A 721 -7.06 2.13 -6.41
CA GLN A 721 -8.03 2.07 -5.31
C GLN A 721 -7.98 3.26 -4.32
N GLY A 722 -7.50 4.43 -4.76
CA GLY A 722 -7.53 5.66 -3.96
C GLY A 722 -7.17 6.90 -4.78
N ASP A 723 -7.30 8.07 -4.15
CA ASP A 723 -6.93 9.35 -4.75
C ASP A 723 -5.44 9.71 -4.50
N GLU A 724 -4.64 8.77 -4.00
CA GLU A 724 -3.23 9.00 -3.67
C GLU A 724 -2.33 9.08 -4.90
N PHE A 725 -1.28 9.89 -4.82
CA PHE A 725 -0.22 9.96 -5.82
C PHE A 725 1.12 9.63 -5.18
N ALA A 726 2.06 9.13 -6.00
CA ALA A 726 3.43 8.93 -5.57
C ALA A 726 4.42 9.09 -6.73
N LEU A 727 5.66 9.45 -6.38
CA LEU A 727 6.77 9.47 -7.32
C LEU A 727 7.15 8.05 -7.73
N ARG A 728 7.13 7.77 -9.04
CA ARG A 728 7.45 6.46 -9.62
C ARG A 728 8.29 6.61 -10.88
N ALA A 729 8.99 5.55 -11.27
CA ALA A 729 9.54 5.45 -12.61
C ALA A 729 8.41 5.41 -13.65
N MET A 730 8.63 6.04 -14.79
CA MET A 730 7.69 6.05 -15.90
C MET A 730 7.44 4.62 -16.42
N GLU A 731 6.17 4.25 -16.54
CA GLU A 731 5.74 2.90 -16.95
C GLU A 731 5.77 2.71 -18.47
N LEU A 732 5.15 1.63 -18.96
CA LEU A 732 5.21 1.23 -20.36
C LEU A 732 4.03 1.74 -21.20
N ASP A 733 2.90 2.07 -20.58
CA ASP A 733 1.63 2.41 -21.25
C ASP A 733 1.66 3.77 -21.97
N LEU A 734 0.57 4.09 -22.68
CA LEU A 734 0.44 5.34 -23.43
C LEU A 734 0.14 6.55 -22.56
N TYR A 735 -0.59 6.39 -21.45
CA TYR A 735 -1.11 7.50 -20.65
C TYR A 735 -0.04 8.10 -19.74
N ASN A 736 0.54 7.26 -18.87
CA ASN A 736 1.58 7.62 -17.90
C ASN A 736 2.97 7.16 -18.33
N GLY A 737 3.08 6.37 -19.40
CA GLY A 737 4.29 5.64 -19.75
C GLY A 737 5.09 6.16 -20.93
N ARG A 738 6.19 5.45 -21.18
CA ARG A 738 7.20 5.73 -22.21
C ARG A 738 6.66 5.65 -23.63
N SER A 739 5.61 4.85 -23.84
CA SER A 739 4.93 4.73 -25.14
C SER A 739 4.33 6.07 -25.58
N GLY A 740 3.78 6.85 -24.65
CA GLY A 740 3.26 8.19 -24.95
C GLY A 740 4.35 9.20 -25.32
N VAL A 741 5.48 9.17 -24.61
CA VAL A 741 6.64 10.02 -24.91
C VAL A 741 7.26 9.66 -26.27
N ALA A 742 7.36 8.35 -26.58
CA ALA A 742 7.84 7.88 -27.86
C ALA A 742 6.97 8.36 -29.03
N LEU A 743 5.65 8.34 -28.85
CA LEU A 743 4.71 8.83 -29.85
C LEU A 743 4.91 10.33 -30.14
N PHE A 744 5.16 11.13 -29.11
CA PHE A 744 5.48 12.55 -29.28
C PHE A 744 6.81 12.75 -30.04
N PHE A 745 7.87 12.04 -29.67
CA PHE A 745 9.14 12.12 -30.41
C PHE A 745 9.02 11.67 -31.87
N ALA A 746 8.20 10.66 -32.15
CA ALA A 746 7.92 10.23 -33.53
C ALA A 746 7.16 11.30 -34.33
N ALA A 747 6.21 12.00 -33.69
CA ALA A 747 5.51 13.12 -34.31
C ALA A 747 6.45 14.30 -34.59
N LEU A 748 7.39 14.59 -33.67
CA LEU A 748 8.44 15.58 -33.89
C LEU A 748 9.33 15.22 -35.09
N GLU A 749 9.79 13.97 -35.19
CA GLU A 749 10.61 13.54 -36.34
C GLU A 749 9.84 13.64 -37.66
N LYS A 750 8.54 13.33 -37.66
CA LYS A 750 7.69 13.44 -38.84
C LYS A 750 7.56 14.88 -39.35
N VAL A 751 7.46 15.85 -38.45
CA VAL A 751 7.21 17.26 -38.77
C VAL A 751 8.49 18.08 -38.92
N ALA A 752 9.50 17.79 -38.10
CA ALA A 752 10.79 18.50 -38.03
C ALA A 752 11.96 17.49 -38.10
N PRO A 753 12.19 16.87 -39.28
CA PRO A 753 13.19 15.83 -39.44
C PRO A 753 14.63 16.35 -39.26
N GLY A 754 15.54 15.46 -38.84
CA GLY A 754 16.97 15.77 -38.75
C GLY A 754 17.43 16.38 -37.41
N LEU A 755 16.54 16.46 -36.42
CA LEU A 755 16.85 16.90 -35.05
C LEU A 755 17.17 15.73 -34.09
N GLY A 756 17.08 14.48 -34.55
CA GLY A 756 17.42 13.28 -33.79
C GLY A 756 16.25 12.66 -33.00
N PHE A 757 15.04 13.23 -33.10
CA PHE A 757 13.89 12.75 -32.32
C PHE A 757 13.43 11.35 -32.72
N GLY A 758 13.68 10.89 -33.96
CA GLY A 758 13.43 9.50 -34.35
C GLY A 758 14.26 8.48 -33.56
N GLU A 759 15.49 8.83 -33.20
CA GLU A 759 16.32 8.00 -32.30
C GLU A 759 15.80 8.06 -30.87
N SER A 760 15.40 9.24 -30.39
CA SER A 760 14.79 9.42 -29.07
C SER A 760 13.48 8.64 -28.92
N ALA A 761 12.65 8.55 -29.98
CA ALA A 761 11.45 7.72 -30.01
C ALA A 761 11.78 6.23 -29.87
N ARG A 762 12.75 5.73 -30.65
CA ARG A 762 13.21 4.33 -30.57
C ARG A 762 13.82 4.00 -29.21
N ALA A 763 14.59 4.92 -28.64
CA ALA A 763 15.21 4.77 -27.33
C ALA A 763 14.16 4.73 -26.20
N ALA A 764 13.11 5.56 -26.29
CA ALA A 764 11.99 5.52 -25.33
C ALA A 764 11.24 4.18 -25.36
N LEU A 765 11.07 3.57 -26.54
CA LEU A 765 10.44 2.25 -26.72
C LEU A 765 11.34 1.06 -26.39
N ALA A 766 12.66 1.24 -26.24
CA ALA A 766 13.59 0.12 -26.14
C ALA A 766 13.29 -0.82 -24.95
N ILE A 767 12.96 -0.27 -23.77
CA ILE A 767 12.54 -1.08 -22.61
C ILE A 767 11.19 -1.77 -22.82
N VAL A 768 10.26 -1.13 -23.54
CA VAL A 768 8.95 -1.69 -23.88
C VAL A 768 9.15 -2.93 -24.75
N ARG A 769 10.03 -2.83 -25.75
CA ARG A 769 10.40 -3.93 -26.66
C ARG A 769 11.09 -5.08 -25.90
N ARG A 770 12.04 -4.79 -25.00
CA ARG A 770 12.66 -5.84 -24.15
C ARG A 770 11.66 -6.52 -23.23
N TRP A 771 10.75 -5.75 -22.64
CA TRP A 771 9.70 -6.29 -21.78
C TRP A 771 8.79 -7.22 -22.57
N LEU A 772 8.37 -6.83 -23.78
CA LEU A 772 7.52 -7.65 -24.66
C LEU A 772 8.10 -9.04 -24.95
N VAL A 773 9.43 -9.12 -25.16
CA VAL A 773 10.14 -10.37 -25.40
C VAL A 773 10.12 -11.31 -24.18
N LYS A 774 10.14 -10.75 -22.97
CA LYS A 774 10.22 -11.51 -21.71
C LYS A 774 8.86 -11.74 -21.03
N ALA A 775 7.85 -10.94 -21.37
CA ALA A 775 6.54 -10.99 -20.72
C ALA A 775 5.83 -12.33 -21.00
N ASP A 776 5.37 -12.98 -19.93
CA ASP A 776 4.43 -14.11 -19.99
C ASP A 776 2.98 -13.60 -19.87
N ASP A 777 2.02 -14.52 -19.88
CA ASP A 777 0.58 -14.17 -19.81
C ASP A 777 0.22 -13.45 -18.50
N ARG A 778 0.92 -13.76 -17.39
CA ARG A 778 0.74 -13.08 -16.10
C ARG A 778 1.26 -11.65 -16.15
N GLY A 779 2.42 -11.42 -16.78
CA GLY A 779 3.00 -10.09 -17.00
C GLY A 779 2.11 -9.22 -17.89
N ILE A 780 1.50 -9.80 -18.92
CA ILE A 780 0.52 -9.07 -19.75
C ILE A 780 -0.73 -8.73 -18.95
N ALA A 781 -1.29 -9.70 -18.24
CA ALA A 781 -2.50 -9.49 -17.44
C ALA A 781 -2.30 -8.42 -16.35
N SER A 782 -1.10 -8.32 -15.77
CA SER A 782 -0.79 -7.32 -14.74
C SER A 782 -0.69 -5.89 -15.28
N LEU A 783 -0.36 -5.72 -16.56
CA LEU A 783 -0.36 -4.40 -17.20
C LEU A 783 -1.78 -3.86 -17.44
N GLY A 784 -2.77 -4.75 -17.54
CA GLY A 784 -4.18 -4.42 -17.75
C GLY A 784 -4.62 -4.41 -19.21
N VAL A 785 -5.92 -4.20 -19.42
CA VAL A 785 -6.58 -4.35 -20.74
C VAL A 785 -7.02 -3.03 -21.38
N GLY A 786 -6.68 -1.89 -20.76
CA GLY A 786 -7.08 -0.57 -21.23
C GLY A 786 -6.36 -0.09 -22.49
N GLY A 787 -7.03 0.75 -23.28
CA GLY A 787 -6.46 1.39 -24.47
C GLY A 787 -5.46 2.51 -24.15
N LEU A 788 -5.46 3.00 -22.90
CA LEU A 788 -4.57 4.05 -22.43
C LEU A 788 -3.73 3.60 -21.23
N LEU A 789 -4.33 2.86 -20.30
CA LEU A 789 -3.71 2.24 -19.13
C LEU A 789 -3.76 0.70 -19.27
N GLY A 790 -2.97 0.16 -20.21
CA GLY A 790 -2.98 -1.28 -20.46
C GLY A 790 -2.06 -1.76 -21.57
N PHE A 791 -1.98 -3.08 -21.70
CA PHE A 791 -1.23 -3.75 -22.76
C PHE A 791 -1.67 -3.35 -24.19
N PRO A 792 -2.97 -3.15 -24.51
CA PRO A 792 -3.38 -2.64 -25.82
C PRO A 792 -2.77 -1.29 -26.18
N SER A 793 -2.56 -0.41 -25.21
CA SER A 793 -1.94 0.91 -25.41
C SER A 793 -0.50 0.81 -25.93
N VAL A 794 0.23 -0.25 -25.54
CA VAL A 794 1.58 -0.54 -26.02
C VAL A 794 1.55 -0.94 -27.50
N ALA A 795 0.63 -1.83 -27.89
CA ALA A 795 0.47 -2.22 -29.30
C ALA A 795 0.10 -1.01 -30.17
N TYR A 796 -0.81 -0.15 -29.70
CA TYR A 796 -1.16 1.10 -30.37
C TYR A 796 0.06 2.00 -30.60
N ALA A 797 0.87 2.21 -29.55
CA ALA A 797 2.03 3.08 -29.66
C ALA A 797 3.08 2.54 -30.64
N LEU A 798 3.37 1.23 -30.62
CA LEU A 798 4.27 0.60 -31.58
C LEU A 798 3.78 0.80 -33.02
N ALA A 799 2.49 0.58 -33.28
CA ALA A 799 1.90 0.77 -34.61
C ALA A 799 2.01 2.23 -35.07
N ARG A 800 1.61 3.19 -34.22
CA ARG A 800 1.63 4.62 -34.58
C ARG A 800 3.04 5.17 -34.74
N VAL A 801 3.96 4.80 -33.86
CA VAL A 801 5.38 5.20 -33.97
C VAL A 801 5.99 4.59 -35.23
N GLY A 802 5.72 3.31 -35.53
CA GLY A 802 6.16 2.65 -36.76
C GLY A 802 5.67 3.37 -38.01
N VAL A 803 4.40 3.77 -38.06
CA VAL A 803 3.84 4.54 -39.19
C VAL A 803 4.48 5.93 -39.32
N LEU A 804 4.68 6.64 -38.21
CA LEU A 804 5.26 8.00 -38.24
C LEU A 804 6.74 8.00 -38.65
N LEU A 805 7.48 6.96 -38.29
CA LEU A 805 8.92 6.81 -38.57
C LEU A 805 9.21 6.00 -39.84
N ASP A 806 8.19 5.48 -40.52
CA ASP A 806 8.32 4.52 -41.64
C ASP A 806 9.15 3.27 -41.26
N ASP A 807 8.92 2.75 -40.04
CA ASP A 807 9.62 1.60 -39.46
C ASP A 807 8.72 0.36 -39.47
N ALA A 808 8.90 -0.47 -40.50
CA ALA A 808 8.14 -1.72 -40.66
C ALA A 808 8.35 -2.72 -39.51
N GLY A 809 9.52 -2.72 -38.87
CA GLY A 809 9.81 -3.64 -37.76
C GLY A 809 8.96 -3.33 -36.52
N LEU A 810 8.75 -2.04 -36.23
CA LEU A 810 7.83 -1.64 -35.15
C LEU A 810 6.38 -1.99 -35.45
N ILE A 811 5.95 -1.94 -36.72
CA ILE A 811 4.61 -2.38 -37.13
C ILE A 811 4.45 -3.89 -36.94
N GLU A 812 5.45 -4.70 -37.31
CA GLU A 812 5.43 -6.15 -37.08
C GLU A 812 5.36 -6.50 -35.59
N GLU A 813 6.13 -5.81 -34.74
CA GLU A 813 6.06 -5.97 -33.29
C GLU A 813 4.69 -5.56 -32.73
N ALA A 814 4.08 -4.49 -33.25
CA ALA A 814 2.74 -4.07 -32.88
C ALA A 814 1.70 -5.16 -33.19
N VAL A 815 1.79 -5.80 -34.37
CA VAL A 815 0.91 -6.92 -34.76
C VAL A 815 1.10 -8.11 -33.83
N GLY A 816 2.35 -8.48 -33.52
CA GLY A 816 2.66 -9.54 -32.57
C GLY A 816 2.09 -9.28 -31.18
N ALA A 817 2.21 -8.04 -30.67
CA ALA A 817 1.61 -7.64 -29.42
C ALA A 817 0.07 -7.65 -29.48
N ALA A 818 -0.52 -7.13 -30.55
CA ALA A 818 -1.97 -7.06 -30.74
C ALA A 818 -2.64 -8.45 -30.74
N ARG A 819 -1.98 -9.47 -31.32
CA ARG A 819 -2.45 -10.86 -31.28
C ARG A 819 -2.55 -11.44 -29.86
N ARG A 820 -1.75 -10.94 -28.92
CA ARG A 820 -1.77 -11.36 -27.51
C ARG A 820 -2.89 -10.70 -26.70
N ILE A 821 -3.67 -9.79 -27.29
CA ILE A 821 -4.88 -9.18 -26.69
C ILE A 821 -6.11 -10.12 -26.83
N GLY A 822 -5.85 -11.43 -26.84
CA GLY A 822 -6.83 -12.46 -27.16
C GLY A 822 -7.87 -12.74 -26.06
N PRO A 823 -8.65 -13.84 -26.20
CA PRO A 823 -9.82 -14.14 -25.37
C PRO A 823 -9.59 -14.18 -23.85
N ASP A 824 -8.39 -14.55 -23.39
CA ASP A 824 -8.10 -14.62 -21.95
C ASP A 824 -8.18 -13.26 -21.27
N LEU A 825 -7.74 -12.19 -21.96
CA LEU A 825 -7.88 -10.82 -21.47
C LEU A 825 -9.32 -10.32 -21.57
N VAL A 826 -10.06 -10.72 -22.61
CA VAL A 826 -11.48 -10.36 -22.80
C VAL A 826 -12.32 -10.78 -21.58
N ASN A 827 -12.10 -11.99 -21.07
CA ASN A 827 -12.87 -12.53 -19.95
C ASN A 827 -12.57 -11.78 -18.62
N GLY A 828 -11.38 -11.20 -18.52
CA GLY A 828 -10.93 -10.41 -17.37
C GLY A 828 -11.50 -8.99 -17.31
N ASP A 829 -12.09 -8.47 -18.39
CA ASP A 829 -12.58 -7.09 -18.41
C ASP A 829 -13.79 -6.90 -17.49
N LYS A 830 -13.71 -5.84 -16.69
CA LYS A 830 -14.73 -5.36 -15.75
C LYS A 830 -14.85 -3.83 -15.78
N ALA A 831 -13.97 -3.15 -16.53
CA ALA A 831 -13.94 -1.70 -16.63
C ALA A 831 -14.73 -1.24 -17.87
N PHE A 832 -14.64 -1.98 -18.99
CA PHE A 832 -15.35 -1.77 -20.26
C PHE A 832 -15.01 -0.46 -21.02
N ASP A 833 -14.50 0.54 -20.32
CA ASP A 833 -14.25 1.90 -20.81
C ASP A 833 -13.00 2.06 -21.72
N VAL A 834 -12.69 3.30 -22.11
CA VAL A 834 -11.55 3.61 -23.00
C VAL A 834 -10.22 3.59 -22.23
N LEU A 835 -10.22 4.07 -20.98
CA LEU A 835 -9.00 4.23 -20.21
C LEU A 835 -8.40 2.89 -19.78
N GLY A 836 -9.19 2.06 -19.09
CA GLY A 836 -8.80 0.80 -18.46
C GLY A 836 -9.50 -0.44 -18.99
N GLY A 837 -10.49 -0.29 -19.88
CA GLY A 837 -11.35 -1.39 -20.36
C GLY A 837 -11.28 -1.71 -21.86
N GLY A 838 -12.19 -2.59 -22.28
CA GLY A 838 -12.25 -3.16 -23.62
C GLY A 838 -12.58 -2.18 -24.75
N ALA A 839 -13.28 -1.07 -24.49
CA ALA A 839 -13.52 -0.06 -25.53
C ALA A 839 -12.19 0.54 -26.02
N GLY A 840 -11.25 0.77 -25.11
CA GLY A 840 -9.90 1.20 -25.45
C GLY A 840 -9.13 0.13 -26.24
N ALA A 841 -9.24 -1.14 -25.82
CA ALA A 841 -8.62 -2.26 -26.52
C ALA A 841 -9.09 -2.36 -28.00
N ILE A 842 -10.39 -2.18 -28.24
CA ILE A 842 -10.96 -2.15 -29.60
C ILE A 842 -10.30 -1.06 -30.44
N LEU A 843 -10.21 0.16 -29.91
CA LEU A 843 -9.61 1.28 -30.65
C LEU A 843 -8.13 1.03 -30.98
N CYS A 844 -7.36 0.49 -30.02
CA CYS A 844 -5.97 0.10 -30.25
C CYS A 844 -5.82 -0.99 -31.32
N LEU A 845 -6.68 -2.02 -31.28
CA LEU A 845 -6.71 -3.10 -32.27
C LEU A 845 -7.06 -2.57 -33.67
N LEU A 846 -8.02 -1.66 -33.77
CA LEU A 846 -8.40 -1.02 -35.04
C LEU A 846 -7.26 -0.16 -35.60
N ALA A 847 -6.50 0.54 -34.76
CA ALA A 847 -5.33 1.29 -35.20
C ALA A 847 -4.21 0.36 -35.72
N CYS A 848 -3.94 -0.76 -35.01
CA CYS A 848 -2.99 -1.78 -35.47
C CYS A 848 -3.45 -2.41 -36.79
N TRP A 849 -4.74 -2.73 -36.91
CA TRP A 849 -5.33 -3.25 -38.14
C TRP A 849 -5.18 -2.27 -39.31
N ARG A 850 -5.41 -0.96 -39.12
CA ARG A 850 -5.21 0.04 -40.18
C ARG A 850 -3.76 0.12 -40.66
N ALA A 851 -2.79 -0.18 -39.80
CA ALA A 851 -1.37 -0.14 -40.14
C ALA A 851 -0.91 -1.34 -41.01
N CYS A 852 -1.59 -2.50 -40.93
CA CYS A 852 -1.12 -3.74 -41.59
C CYS A 852 -2.20 -4.50 -42.39
N SER A 853 -3.47 -4.15 -42.23
CA SER A 853 -4.64 -4.84 -42.79
C SER A 853 -4.78 -6.33 -42.42
N ASP A 854 -4.22 -6.77 -41.28
CA ASP A 854 -4.30 -8.17 -40.82
C ASP A 854 -5.72 -8.55 -40.34
N PRO A 855 -6.44 -9.46 -41.02
CA PRO A 855 -7.82 -9.81 -40.68
C PRO A 855 -7.97 -10.45 -39.29
N GLU A 856 -6.92 -11.05 -38.74
CA GLU A 856 -6.95 -11.65 -37.41
C GLU A 856 -7.16 -10.58 -36.32
N LEU A 857 -6.53 -9.41 -36.46
CA LEU A 857 -6.69 -8.32 -35.50
C LEU A 857 -8.12 -7.79 -35.47
N LEU A 858 -8.78 -7.74 -36.64
CA LEU A 858 -10.18 -7.36 -36.74
C LEU A 858 -11.09 -8.41 -36.08
N ALA A 859 -10.78 -9.70 -36.20
CA ALA A 859 -11.50 -10.77 -35.52
C ALA A 859 -11.35 -10.70 -33.99
N ILE A 860 -10.17 -10.34 -33.48
CA ILE A 860 -9.95 -10.10 -32.05
C ILE A 860 -10.78 -8.89 -31.59
N ALA A 861 -10.78 -7.79 -32.36
CA ALA A 861 -11.59 -6.61 -32.04
C ALA A 861 -13.10 -6.92 -32.04
N ASP A 862 -13.58 -7.76 -32.96
CA ASP A 862 -14.96 -8.26 -32.97
C ASP A 862 -15.31 -9.01 -31.67
N ALA A 863 -14.42 -9.89 -31.19
CA ALA A 863 -14.65 -10.61 -29.93
C ALA A 863 -14.78 -9.66 -28.72
N TRP A 864 -13.95 -8.61 -28.66
CA TRP A 864 -14.08 -7.54 -27.66
C TRP A 864 -15.41 -6.77 -27.81
N GLY A 865 -15.81 -6.43 -29.03
CA GLY A 865 -17.11 -5.82 -29.30
C GLY A 865 -18.28 -6.68 -28.79
N ARG A 866 -18.26 -7.99 -29.08
CA ARG A 866 -19.28 -8.93 -28.59
C ARG A 866 -19.29 -9.05 -27.07
N HIS A 867 -18.14 -8.95 -26.42
CA HIS A 867 -18.05 -8.89 -24.97
C HIS A 867 -18.76 -7.63 -24.44
N LEU A 868 -18.44 -6.44 -24.96
CA LEU A 868 -19.10 -5.20 -24.54
C LEU A 868 -20.62 -5.24 -24.76
N VAL A 869 -21.08 -5.72 -25.92
CA VAL A 869 -22.51 -5.88 -26.23
C VAL A 869 -23.23 -6.78 -25.21
N LYS A 870 -22.56 -7.80 -24.66
CA LYS A 870 -23.11 -8.70 -23.63
C LYS A 870 -23.04 -8.11 -22.22
N SER A 871 -22.07 -7.24 -21.95
CA SER A 871 -21.79 -6.71 -20.60
C SER A 871 -22.63 -5.47 -20.23
N ARG A 872 -23.41 -4.90 -21.16
CA ARG A 872 -24.33 -3.78 -20.87
C ARG A 872 -25.50 -4.23 -19.98
N SER A 873 -25.98 -3.31 -19.15
CA SER A 873 -27.07 -3.52 -18.20
C SER A 873 -28.08 -2.37 -18.26
N LEU A 874 -29.33 -2.65 -17.89
CA LEU A 874 -30.42 -1.67 -17.95
C LEU A 874 -30.30 -0.65 -16.81
N THR A 875 -30.37 0.63 -17.15
CA THR A 875 -30.34 1.74 -16.19
C THR A 875 -31.74 2.21 -15.81
N ALA A 876 -31.84 3.09 -14.80
CA ALA A 876 -33.09 3.70 -14.38
C ALA A 876 -33.74 4.59 -15.47
N SER A 877 -32.96 5.10 -16.44
CA SER A 877 -33.51 5.85 -17.57
C SER A 877 -34.13 4.97 -18.66
N GLY A 878 -34.08 3.63 -18.50
CA GLY A 878 -34.62 2.69 -19.47
C GLY A 878 -33.68 2.35 -20.63
N HIS A 879 -32.48 2.93 -20.65
CA HIS A 879 -31.44 2.64 -21.64
C HIS A 879 -30.38 1.69 -21.07
N ARG A 880 -29.75 0.89 -21.94
CA ARG A 880 -28.66 -0.02 -21.56
C ARG A 880 -27.30 0.66 -21.68
N THR A 881 -26.46 0.52 -20.67
CA THR A 881 -25.06 0.99 -20.67
C THR A 881 -24.21 0.15 -19.70
N TRP A 882 -22.94 0.50 -19.52
CA TRP A 882 -21.98 -0.27 -18.74
C TRP A 882 -21.76 0.33 -17.35
N PRO A 883 -21.81 -0.48 -16.28
CA PRO A 883 -21.42 -0.04 -14.96
C PRO A 883 -19.89 0.04 -14.87
N THR A 884 -19.39 1.06 -14.19
CA THR A 884 -17.99 1.14 -13.77
C THR A 884 -17.66 0.07 -12.72
N LEU A 885 -16.38 -0.08 -12.37
CA LEU A 885 -15.94 -0.93 -11.25
C LEU A 885 -16.63 -0.59 -9.92
N ALA A 886 -17.07 0.65 -9.73
CA ALA A 886 -17.81 1.12 -8.57
C ALA A 886 -19.34 0.93 -8.70
N GLY A 887 -19.82 0.27 -9.74
CA GLY A 887 -21.26 0.06 -10.01
C GLY A 887 -22.02 1.30 -10.47
N LYS A 888 -21.33 2.43 -10.75
CA LYS A 888 -21.94 3.68 -11.25
C LYS A 888 -21.97 3.71 -12.78
N TYR A 889 -22.96 4.38 -13.36
CA TYR A 889 -23.05 4.64 -14.80
C TYR A 889 -22.59 6.07 -15.10
N LEU A 890 -21.58 6.24 -15.95
CA LEU A 890 -20.96 7.54 -16.21
C LEU A 890 -21.17 8.01 -17.64
N THR A 891 -21.16 9.33 -17.83
CA THR A 891 -21.06 10.02 -19.12
C THR A 891 -19.59 10.33 -19.43
N GLY A 892 -19.27 10.67 -20.69
CA GLY A 892 -17.93 11.13 -21.06
C GLY A 892 -17.06 10.10 -21.78
N MET A 893 -15.88 10.56 -22.22
CA MET A 893 -15.01 9.79 -23.13
C MET A 893 -14.13 8.76 -22.42
N SER A 894 -13.57 9.08 -21.24
CA SER A 894 -12.56 8.23 -20.59
C SER A 894 -13.16 6.97 -19.96
N HIS A 895 -14.05 7.16 -18.98
CA HIS A 895 -14.70 6.13 -18.17
C HIS A 895 -16.21 5.97 -18.47
N GLY A 896 -16.73 6.73 -19.44
CA GLY A 896 -18.16 6.90 -19.66
C GLY A 896 -18.68 6.27 -20.95
N ALA A 897 -20.00 6.40 -21.11
CA ALA A 897 -20.73 5.85 -22.24
C ALA A 897 -20.31 6.42 -23.60
N ALA A 898 -19.89 7.69 -23.71
CA ALA A 898 -19.48 8.29 -24.98
C ALA A 898 -18.30 7.57 -25.62
N GLY A 899 -17.27 7.24 -24.82
CA GLY A 899 -16.08 6.55 -25.33
C GLY A 899 -16.39 5.14 -25.80
N ILE A 900 -17.25 4.42 -25.07
CA ILE A 900 -17.70 3.08 -25.45
C ILE A 900 -18.55 3.13 -26.72
N ALA A 901 -19.47 4.08 -26.82
CA ALA A 901 -20.28 4.29 -28.02
C ALA A 901 -19.41 4.60 -29.24
N TYR A 902 -18.40 5.45 -29.09
CA TYR A 902 -17.43 5.74 -30.14
C TYR A 902 -16.65 4.49 -30.58
N ALA A 903 -16.13 3.70 -29.63
CA ALA A 903 -15.39 2.48 -29.96
C ALA A 903 -16.25 1.46 -30.74
N LEU A 904 -17.51 1.27 -30.33
CA LEU A 904 -18.44 0.39 -31.02
C LEU A 904 -18.86 0.92 -32.39
N ALA A 905 -19.04 2.23 -32.54
CA ALA A 905 -19.30 2.86 -33.83
C ALA A 905 -18.10 2.72 -34.79
N ALA A 906 -16.87 2.88 -34.28
CA ALA A 906 -15.65 2.66 -35.04
C ALA A 906 -15.49 1.20 -35.47
N LEU A 907 -15.84 0.25 -34.59
CA LEU A 907 -15.83 -1.18 -34.89
C LEU A 907 -16.91 -1.54 -35.92
N PHE A 908 -18.13 -1.02 -35.78
CA PHE A 908 -19.19 -1.19 -36.79
C PHE A 908 -18.73 -0.74 -38.17
N ARG A 909 -18.03 0.40 -38.27
CA ARG A 909 -17.49 0.87 -39.56
C ARG A 909 -16.50 -0.12 -40.19
N ALA A 910 -15.79 -0.90 -39.37
CA ALA A 910 -14.81 -1.87 -39.84
C ALA A 910 -15.42 -3.26 -40.12
N THR A 911 -16.46 -3.68 -39.39
CA THR A 911 -17.05 -5.04 -39.46
C THR A 911 -18.41 -5.10 -40.14
N ASN A 912 -19.14 -3.99 -40.18
CA ASN A 912 -20.54 -3.89 -40.60
C ASN A 912 -21.51 -4.75 -39.76
N GLU A 913 -21.17 -5.07 -38.51
CA GLU A 913 -21.98 -5.86 -37.58
C GLU A 913 -23.03 -5.01 -36.85
N PRO A 914 -24.35 -5.18 -37.12
CA PRO A 914 -25.39 -4.26 -36.64
C PRO A 914 -25.49 -4.14 -35.12
N ASP A 915 -25.21 -5.22 -34.38
CA ASP A 915 -25.27 -5.25 -32.92
C ASP A 915 -24.36 -4.18 -32.27
N PHE A 916 -23.23 -3.86 -32.90
CA PHE A 916 -22.31 -2.82 -32.42
C PHE A 916 -22.91 -1.43 -32.60
N LEU A 917 -23.55 -1.16 -33.73
CA LEU A 917 -24.23 0.11 -33.98
C LEU A 917 -25.41 0.31 -33.03
N ASP A 918 -26.20 -0.73 -32.79
CA ASP A 918 -27.34 -0.66 -31.88
C ASP A 918 -26.89 -0.41 -30.44
N ALA A 919 -25.83 -1.09 -30.00
CA ALA A 919 -25.22 -0.84 -28.69
C ALA A 919 -24.67 0.59 -28.55
N ALA A 920 -24.04 1.13 -29.60
CA ALA A 920 -23.55 2.50 -29.61
C ALA A 920 -24.71 3.50 -29.47
N LYS A 921 -25.83 3.30 -30.20
CA LYS A 921 -27.03 4.15 -30.09
C LYS A 921 -27.66 4.10 -28.71
N GLU A 922 -27.73 2.93 -28.07
CA GLU A 922 -28.26 2.80 -26.71
C GLU A 922 -27.47 3.61 -25.68
N ALA A 923 -26.13 3.62 -25.81
CA ALA A 923 -25.26 4.42 -24.97
C ALA A 923 -25.41 5.94 -25.22
N VAL A 924 -25.59 6.35 -26.48
CA VAL A 924 -25.94 7.75 -26.79
C VAL A 924 -27.26 8.13 -26.14
N TRP A 925 -28.31 7.30 -26.25
CA TRP A 925 -29.60 7.58 -25.61
C TRP A 925 -29.52 7.65 -24.09
N PHE A 926 -28.69 6.81 -23.48
CA PHE A 926 -28.37 6.95 -22.07
C PHE A 926 -27.79 8.34 -21.78
N GLU A 927 -26.78 8.81 -22.51
CA GLU A 927 -26.20 10.14 -22.29
C GLU A 927 -27.20 11.28 -22.56
N ASP A 928 -28.05 11.16 -23.59
CA ASP A 928 -29.12 12.12 -23.87
C ASP A 928 -30.09 12.23 -22.69
N SER A 929 -30.41 11.10 -22.04
CA SER A 929 -31.24 11.08 -20.83
C SER A 929 -30.59 11.79 -19.62
N GLN A 930 -29.28 12.02 -19.68
CA GLN A 930 -28.51 12.70 -18.63
C GLN A 930 -28.22 14.18 -18.96
N PHE A 931 -28.51 14.65 -20.17
CA PHE A 931 -28.16 16.01 -20.60
C PHE A 931 -28.92 17.07 -19.79
N SER A 932 -28.20 18.04 -19.22
CA SER A 932 -28.79 19.16 -18.53
C SER A 932 -28.96 20.35 -19.46
N LEU A 933 -30.21 20.71 -19.77
CA LEU A 933 -30.54 21.91 -20.54
C LEU A 933 -30.07 23.20 -19.85
N GLU A 934 -30.13 23.24 -18.51
CA GLU A 934 -29.71 24.42 -17.74
C GLU A 934 -28.21 24.66 -17.84
N LYS A 935 -27.41 23.59 -17.84
CA LYS A 935 -25.94 23.68 -17.89
C LYS A 935 -25.36 23.55 -19.29
N GLY A 936 -26.17 23.17 -20.29
CA GLY A 936 -25.70 22.82 -21.63
C GLY A 936 -24.68 21.67 -21.63
N ASN A 937 -24.70 20.81 -20.62
CA ASN A 937 -23.64 19.84 -20.38
C ASN A 937 -24.17 18.55 -19.69
N TRP A 938 -23.32 17.53 -19.62
CA TRP A 938 -23.61 16.25 -19.00
C TRP A 938 -22.99 16.16 -17.59
N PRO A 939 -23.70 15.59 -16.61
CA PRO A 939 -23.21 15.44 -15.26
C PRO A 939 -22.17 14.32 -15.16
N ASP A 940 -21.21 14.52 -14.25
CA ASP A 940 -20.34 13.47 -13.72
C ASP A 940 -20.93 12.97 -12.39
N HIS A 941 -21.31 11.69 -12.37
CA HIS A 941 -21.93 11.02 -11.22
C HIS A 941 -20.91 10.46 -10.22
N ARG A 942 -19.62 10.71 -10.42
CA ARG A 942 -18.60 10.42 -9.41
C ARG A 942 -18.73 11.39 -8.25
N GLU A 943 -18.38 10.90 -7.06
CA GLU A 943 -18.35 11.75 -5.87
C GLU A 943 -17.21 12.75 -5.99
N VAL A 944 -17.53 14.04 -5.94
CA VAL A 944 -16.49 15.07 -5.84
C VAL A 944 -16.03 15.12 -4.39
N ARG A 945 -14.79 14.72 -4.14
CA ARG A 945 -14.15 14.84 -2.83
C ARG A 945 -13.27 16.08 -2.80
N TYR A 946 -13.54 16.98 -1.86
CA TYR A 946 -12.70 18.15 -1.60
C TYR A 946 -12.35 18.19 -0.12
N ALA A 947 -11.05 18.22 0.20
CA ALA A 947 -10.55 18.23 1.58
C ALA A 947 -11.22 17.17 2.48
N GLY A 948 -11.33 15.93 1.99
CA GLY A 948 -11.95 14.81 2.71
C GLY A 948 -13.49 14.85 2.80
N LYS A 949 -14.16 15.86 2.25
CA LYS A 949 -15.63 15.97 2.23
C LYS A 949 -16.19 15.61 0.85
N THR A 950 -17.19 14.74 0.83
CA THR A 950 -18.01 14.50 -0.35
C THR A 950 -18.94 15.69 -0.54
N LEU A 951 -18.78 16.43 -1.64
CA LEU A 951 -19.71 17.47 -2.04
C LEU A 951 -20.97 16.80 -2.62
N GLU A 952 -22.15 17.22 -2.17
CA GLU A 952 -23.44 16.70 -2.67
C GLU A 952 -23.78 17.17 -4.10
N GLN A 953 -22.91 17.94 -4.75
CA GLN A 953 -23.16 18.48 -6.09
C GLN A 953 -22.64 17.55 -7.19
N THR A 954 -23.50 17.26 -8.17
CA THR A 954 -23.10 16.66 -9.45
C THR A 954 -22.23 17.66 -10.23
N GLY A 955 -21.00 17.27 -10.55
CA GLY A 955 -20.06 18.11 -11.30
C GLY A 955 -20.41 18.15 -12.79
N PHE A 956 -20.23 19.31 -13.43
CA PHE A 956 -20.33 19.45 -14.89
C PHE A 956 -18.95 19.83 -15.45
N GLY A 957 -18.07 18.84 -15.58
CA GLY A 957 -16.72 19.05 -16.10
C GLY A 957 -16.72 19.55 -17.55
N VAL A 958 -15.69 20.30 -17.94
CA VAL A 958 -15.47 20.73 -19.33
C VAL A 958 -14.10 20.25 -19.78
N PHE A 959 -13.94 18.93 -19.83
CA PHE A 959 -12.67 18.25 -20.09
C PHE A 959 -12.84 17.16 -21.16
N TRP A 960 -11.73 16.71 -21.76
CA TRP A 960 -11.77 15.50 -22.60
C TRP A 960 -12.15 14.27 -21.76
N CYS A 961 -11.53 14.14 -20.58
CA CYS A 961 -11.79 13.03 -19.67
C CYS A 961 -13.28 12.91 -19.29
N HIS A 962 -13.93 14.04 -18.97
CA HIS A 962 -15.32 14.12 -18.53
C HIS A 962 -16.01 15.41 -19.00
N GLY A 963 -17.22 15.26 -19.56
CA GLY A 963 -18.08 16.37 -19.97
C GLY A 963 -17.99 16.75 -21.45
N ALA A 964 -18.47 17.95 -21.76
CA ALA A 964 -18.74 18.44 -23.12
C ALA A 964 -17.61 18.18 -24.14
N PRO A 965 -16.33 18.53 -23.92
CA PRO A 965 -15.28 18.37 -24.93
C PRO A 965 -15.07 16.91 -25.34
N GLY A 966 -15.02 15.99 -24.36
CA GLY A 966 -14.85 14.56 -24.61
C GLY A 966 -16.05 13.92 -25.29
N ILE A 967 -17.27 14.26 -24.85
CA ILE A 967 -18.50 13.77 -25.47
C ILE A 967 -18.59 14.28 -26.90
N GLY A 968 -18.37 15.59 -27.12
CA GLY A 968 -18.33 16.19 -28.46
C GLY A 968 -17.32 15.51 -29.37
N LEU A 969 -16.12 15.22 -28.87
CA LEU A 969 -15.08 14.51 -29.63
C LEU A 969 -15.50 13.08 -30.00
N ALA A 970 -16.11 12.33 -29.07
CA ALA A 970 -16.64 11.00 -29.34
C ALA A 970 -17.74 11.02 -30.42
N ARG A 971 -18.64 12.02 -30.36
CA ARG A 971 -19.70 12.23 -31.36
C ARG A 971 -19.13 12.57 -32.73
N LEU A 972 -18.11 13.44 -32.79
CA LEU A 972 -17.40 13.78 -34.04
C LEU A 972 -16.71 12.55 -34.64
N GLY A 973 -16.03 11.74 -33.82
CA GLY A 973 -15.39 10.51 -34.26
C GLY A 973 -16.38 9.45 -34.76
N GLY A 974 -17.57 9.36 -34.13
CA GLY A 974 -18.66 8.46 -34.52
C GLY A 974 -19.56 8.98 -35.65
N LEU A 975 -19.44 10.26 -36.02
CA LEU A 975 -20.31 10.94 -36.97
C LEU A 975 -20.47 10.19 -38.31
N PRO A 976 -19.44 9.55 -38.91
CA PRO A 976 -19.59 8.83 -40.17
C PRO A 976 -20.65 7.73 -40.19
N VAL A 977 -21.05 7.20 -39.02
CA VAL A 977 -22.05 6.12 -38.90
C VAL A 977 -23.22 6.46 -37.97
N LEU A 978 -23.05 7.43 -37.07
CA LEU A 978 -24.09 7.86 -36.13
C LEU A 978 -24.87 9.11 -36.58
N ASP A 979 -24.53 9.73 -37.73
CA ASP A 979 -25.06 11.02 -38.16
C ASP A 979 -26.60 11.12 -38.06
N SER A 980 -27.06 11.98 -37.14
CA SER A 980 -28.46 12.25 -36.88
C SER A 980 -28.62 13.68 -36.38
N ALA A 981 -29.87 14.19 -36.38
CA ALA A 981 -30.17 15.51 -35.83
C ALA A 981 -29.78 15.62 -34.34
N ASP A 982 -29.98 14.55 -33.57
CA ASP A 982 -29.62 14.50 -32.14
C ASP A 982 -28.10 14.54 -31.95
N ILE A 983 -27.33 13.75 -32.73
CA ILE A 983 -25.87 13.76 -32.66
C ILE A 983 -25.30 15.15 -33.03
N ARG A 984 -25.87 15.79 -34.07
CA ARG A 984 -25.46 17.14 -34.46
C ARG A 984 -25.82 18.19 -33.40
N ARG A 985 -26.95 18.03 -32.71
CA ARG A 985 -27.33 18.86 -31.56
C ARG A 985 -26.33 18.68 -30.42
N ASP A 986 -25.96 17.45 -30.08
CA ASP A 986 -24.98 17.17 -29.02
C ASP A 986 -23.63 17.79 -29.33
N ILE A 987 -23.16 17.69 -30.59
CA ILE A 987 -21.92 18.33 -31.05
C ILE A 987 -22.02 19.86 -30.88
N ALA A 988 -23.13 20.48 -31.29
CA ALA A 988 -23.31 21.91 -31.15
C ALA A 988 -23.34 22.36 -29.68
N ALA A 989 -24.02 21.60 -28.81
CA ALA A 989 -24.03 21.85 -27.36
C ALA A 989 -22.62 21.73 -26.77
N ALA A 990 -21.90 20.65 -27.10
CA ALA A 990 -20.54 20.43 -26.64
C ALA A 990 -19.58 21.56 -27.06
N LEU A 991 -19.63 22.01 -28.32
CA LEU A 991 -18.80 23.10 -28.81
C LEU A 991 -19.13 24.44 -28.16
N THR A 992 -20.41 24.70 -27.89
CA THR A 992 -20.86 25.93 -27.22
C THR A 992 -20.35 25.97 -25.78
N THR A 993 -20.59 24.91 -25.00
CA THR A 993 -20.11 24.78 -23.62
C THR A 993 -18.58 24.84 -23.53
N THR A 994 -17.88 24.22 -24.49
CA THR A 994 -16.42 24.27 -24.57
C THR A 994 -15.92 25.70 -24.82
N ARG A 995 -16.61 26.48 -25.66
CA ARG A 995 -16.25 27.88 -25.94
C ARG A 995 -16.47 28.78 -24.72
N GLU A 996 -17.55 28.57 -24.00
CA GLU A 996 -17.94 29.41 -22.85
C GLU A 996 -17.06 29.19 -21.60
N CYS A 997 -16.36 28.07 -21.49
CA CYS A 997 -15.54 27.76 -20.31
C CYS A 997 -14.25 28.60 -20.19
N GLY A 998 -13.80 29.22 -21.29
CA GLY A 998 -12.58 30.02 -21.31
C GLY A 998 -11.29 29.18 -21.18
N LEU A 999 -10.20 29.83 -20.77
CA LEU A 999 -8.89 29.16 -20.62
C LEU A 999 -8.79 28.48 -19.25
N LEU A 1000 -8.52 27.19 -19.24
CA LEU A 1000 -8.34 26.40 -18.03
C LEU A 1000 -7.00 26.71 -17.34
N PRO A 1001 -6.89 26.48 -16.02
CA PRO A 1001 -5.65 26.71 -15.26
C PRO A 1001 -4.54 25.68 -15.54
N ARG A 1002 -4.71 24.82 -16.56
CA ARG A 1002 -3.78 23.74 -16.90
C ARG A 1002 -3.78 23.46 -18.40
N ASP A 1003 -2.65 23.00 -18.92
CA ASP A 1003 -2.41 22.92 -20.37
C ASP A 1003 -2.42 21.51 -20.97
N HIS A 1004 -2.36 20.45 -20.17
CA HIS A 1004 -2.27 19.07 -20.66
C HIS A 1004 -3.54 18.58 -21.42
N ILE A 1005 -3.43 17.51 -22.21
CA ILE A 1005 -4.50 17.03 -23.11
C ILE A 1005 -5.69 16.36 -22.39
N CYS A 1006 -5.47 15.70 -21.24
CA CYS A 1006 -6.54 14.91 -20.60
C CYS A 1006 -7.68 15.78 -20.05
N CYS A 1007 -7.33 16.82 -19.31
CA CYS A 1007 -8.32 17.70 -18.71
C CYS A 1007 -7.91 19.18 -18.77
N GLY A 1008 -6.94 19.57 -19.61
CA GLY A 1008 -6.47 20.95 -19.78
C GLY A 1008 -6.78 21.53 -21.15
N ASN A 1009 -6.20 22.69 -21.45
CA ASN A 1009 -6.49 23.48 -22.65
C ASN A 1009 -6.25 22.71 -23.95
N MET A 1010 -5.22 21.87 -24.01
CA MET A 1010 -4.90 21.10 -25.22
C MET A 1010 -5.97 20.04 -25.54
N GLY A 1011 -6.75 19.59 -24.54
CA GLY A 1011 -7.94 18.77 -24.80
C GLY A 1011 -9.08 19.55 -25.46
N LEU A 1012 -9.22 20.85 -25.15
CA LEU A 1012 -10.20 21.73 -25.80
C LEU A 1012 -9.79 22.06 -27.24
N VAL A 1013 -8.50 22.30 -27.45
CA VAL A 1013 -7.88 22.52 -28.77
C VAL A 1013 -8.21 21.35 -29.69
N GLU A 1014 -7.97 20.11 -29.24
CA GLU A 1014 -8.26 18.90 -30.01
C GLU A 1014 -9.74 18.80 -30.42
N THR A 1015 -10.67 19.09 -29.48
CA THR A 1015 -12.11 19.11 -29.78
C THR A 1015 -12.45 20.09 -30.91
N PHE A 1016 -11.95 21.33 -30.84
CA PHE A 1016 -12.21 22.34 -31.88
C PHE A 1016 -11.52 22.00 -33.21
N LEU A 1017 -10.29 21.50 -33.15
CA LEU A 1017 -9.51 21.13 -34.33
C LEU A 1017 -10.18 20.01 -35.11
N THR A 1018 -10.58 18.95 -34.42
CA THR A 1018 -11.31 17.82 -35.02
C THR A 1018 -12.70 18.23 -35.50
N ALA A 1019 -13.41 19.11 -34.78
CA ALA A 1019 -14.67 19.65 -35.26
C ALA A 1019 -14.52 20.44 -36.56
N GLY A 1020 -13.49 21.29 -36.67
CA GLY A 1020 -13.19 22.04 -37.89
C GLY A 1020 -12.92 21.14 -39.10
N GLN A 1021 -12.16 20.05 -38.91
CA GLN A 1021 -11.89 19.07 -39.97
C GLN A 1021 -13.14 18.29 -40.36
N VAL A 1022 -13.88 17.74 -39.39
CA VAL A 1022 -15.02 16.84 -39.64
C VAL A 1022 -16.24 17.59 -40.17
N LEU A 1023 -16.49 18.81 -39.68
CA LEU A 1023 -17.62 19.64 -40.12
C LEU A 1023 -17.29 20.54 -41.31
N GLY A 1024 -16.01 20.65 -41.69
CA GLY A 1024 -15.57 21.55 -42.74
C GLY A 1024 -15.73 23.03 -42.39
N ASP A 1025 -15.58 23.41 -41.12
CA ASP A 1025 -15.74 24.77 -40.61
C ASP A 1025 -14.39 25.37 -40.16
N PRO A 1026 -13.77 26.24 -40.99
CA PRO A 1026 -12.48 26.87 -40.65
C PRO A 1026 -12.53 27.79 -39.42
N SER A 1027 -13.70 28.23 -38.97
CA SER A 1027 -13.81 29.07 -37.77
C SER A 1027 -13.46 28.29 -36.50
N LEU A 1028 -13.76 26.99 -36.46
CA LEU A 1028 -13.41 26.11 -35.35
C LEU A 1028 -11.91 25.82 -35.31
N THR A 1029 -11.28 25.64 -36.47
CA THR A 1029 -9.82 25.52 -36.56
C THR A 1029 -9.11 26.79 -36.08
N ARG A 1030 -9.64 27.98 -36.43
CA ARG A 1030 -9.11 29.26 -35.91
C ARG A 1030 -9.26 29.37 -34.39
N GLU A 1031 -10.34 28.86 -33.82
CA GLU A 1031 -10.52 28.83 -32.37
C GLU A 1031 -9.46 27.95 -31.67
N ALA A 1032 -9.16 26.77 -32.24
CA ALA A 1032 -8.08 25.91 -31.76
C ALA A 1032 -6.71 26.63 -31.78
N GLN A 1033 -6.41 27.37 -32.86
CA GLN A 1033 -5.19 28.17 -32.99
C GLN A 1033 -5.15 29.32 -31.96
N ARG A 1034 -6.28 29.99 -31.71
CA ARG A 1034 -6.41 31.06 -30.72
C ARG A 1034 -6.12 30.56 -29.31
N ILE A 1035 -6.72 29.43 -28.91
CA ILE A 1035 -6.46 28.81 -27.60
C ILE A 1035 -4.98 28.43 -27.47
N SER A 1036 -4.40 27.81 -28.51
CA SER A 1036 -2.97 27.43 -28.52
C SER A 1036 -2.05 28.64 -28.33
N SER A 1037 -2.36 29.76 -28.98
CA SER A 1037 -1.60 31.01 -28.86
C SER A 1037 -1.67 31.59 -27.44
N ARG A 1038 -2.86 31.55 -26.80
CA ARG A 1038 -3.05 31.98 -25.41
C ARG A 1038 -2.28 31.10 -24.42
N VAL A 1039 -2.20 29.80 -24.68
CA VAL A 1039 -1.43 28.85 -23.86
C VAL A 1039 0.06 29.15 -23.95
N VAL A 1040 0.61 29.31 -25.16
CA VAL A 1040 2.03 29.65 -25.37
C VAL A 1040 2.37 31.03 -24.79
N ALA A 1041 1.51 32.03 -24.97
CA ALA A 1041 1.69 33.35 -24.37
C ALA A 1041 1.67 33.28 -22.83
N ARG A 1042 0.87 32.39 -22.24
CA ARG A 1042 0.86 32.18 -20.78
C ARG A 1042 2.19 31.57 -20.35
N ALA A 1043 2.63 30.53 -21.06
CA ALA A 1043 3.88 29.84 -20.77
C ALA A 1043 5.08 30.79 -20.81
N GLY A 1044 5.15 31.68 -21.80
CA GLY A 1044 6.20 32.70 -21.88
C GLY A 1044 6.22 33.69 -20.70
N ARG A 1045 5.07 33.99 -20.07
CA ARG A 1045 4.98 34.88 -18.90
C ARG A 1045 5.35 34.20 -17.59
N ILE A 1046 4.92 32.96 -17.40
CA ILE A 1046 5.14 32.21 -16.14
C ILE A 1046 6.41 31.35 -16.17
N GLY A 1047 7.07 31.24 -17.32
CA GLY A 1047 8.33 30.52 -17.53
C GLY A 1047 8.19 29.06 -17.97
N ASP A 1048 7.00 28.48 -17.89
CA ASP A 1048 6.69 27.12 -18.36
C ASP A 1048 5.19 26.98 -18.68
N PHE A 1049 4.78 25.91 -19.37
CA PHE A 1049 3.38 25.55 -19.51
C PHE A 1049 2.76 25.20 -18.15
N ALA A 1050 1.44 25.37 -18.00
CA ALA A 1050 0.72 25.03 -16.77
C ALA A 1050 0.52 23.49 -16.64
N ILE A 1051 1.64 22.80 -16.47
CA ILE A 1051 1.82 21.34 -16.29
C ILE A 1051 2.84 21.04 -15.17
N THR A 1052 3.17 22.06 -14.39
CA THR A 1052 4.11 22.02 -13.27
C THR A 1052 3.32 22.16 -11.97
N PHE A 1053 3.59 21.25 -11.02
CA PHE A 1053 2.97 21.24 -9.70
C PHE A 1053 3.58 22.33 -8.80
N ARG A 1054 2.97 22.55 -7.63
CA ARG A 1054 3.25 23.66 -6.71
C ARG A 1054 4.74 23.79 -6.34
N HIS A 1055 5.42 22.68 -6.09
CA HIS A 1055 6.82 22.61 -5.68
C HIS A 1055 7.77 22.30 -6.84
N GLY A 1056 7.31 22.49 -8.08
CA GLY A 1056 8.15 22.49 -9.27
C GLY A 1056 8.26 21.14 -9.99
N PHE A 1057 7.53 20.09 -9.58
CA PHE A 1057 7.50 18.85 -10.34
C PHE A 1057 6.84 19.07 -11.71
N ARG A 1058 7.57 18.77 -12.79
CA ARG A 1058 7.08 18.88 -14.17
C ARG A 1058 6.72 17.51 -14.72
N SER A 1059 5.46 17.32 -15.13
CA SER A 1059 5.00 16.04 -15.68
C SER A 1059 5.54 15.80 -17.10
N PRO A 1060 6.23 14.68 -17.38
CA PRO A 1060 6.76 14.37 -18.71
C PRO A 1060 5.78 13.62 -19.63
N ASN A 1061 4.72 13.02 -19.08
CA ASN A 1061 3.88 12.06 -19.81
C ASN A 1061 2.97 12.71 -20.87
N LEU A 1062 2.33 11.88 -21.69
CA LEU A 1062 1.49 12.33 -22.79
C LEU A 1062 0.18 12.97 -22.31
N PHE A 1063 -0.51 12.40 -21.31
CA PHE A 1063 -1.87 12.86 -20.99
C PHE A 1063 -1.95 14.03 -20.01
N MET A 1064 -0.96 14.16 -19.14
CA MET A 1064 -0.90 15.14 -18.05
C MET A 1064 0.39 15.97 -18.08
N GLY A 1065 1.17 15.92 -19.17
CA GLY A 1065 2.51 16.47 -19.20
C GLY A 1065 2.96 17.07 -20.52
N ALA A 1066 4.27 17.35 -20.59
CA ALA A 1066 4.90 18.09 -21.67
C ALA A 1066 4.78 17.40 -23.04
N ALA A 1067 4.82 16.06 -23.08
CA ALA A 1067 4.68 15.32 -24.32
C ALA A 1067 3.30 15.56 -24.97
N GLY A 1068 2.23 15.67 -24.19
CA GLY A 1068 0.89 15.97 -24.69
C GLY A 1068 0.74 17.36 -25.25
N VAL A 1069 1.25 18.34 -24.52
CA VAL A 1069 1.24 19.74 -24.97
C VAL A 1069 2.01 19.87 -26.27
N GLY A 1070 3.21 19.29 -26.35
CA GLY A 1070 4.01 19.30 -27.56
C GLY A 1070 3.32 18.58 -28.73
N TYR A 1071 2.72 17.41 -28.48
CA TYR A 1071 1.99 16.67 -29.51
C TYR A 1071 0.82 17.47 -30.09
N GLU A 1072 0.02 18.10 -29.23
CA GLU A 1072 -1.13 18.88 -29.69
C GLU A 1072 -0.72 20.14 -30.46
N LEU A 1073 0.36 20.82 -30.05
CA LEU A 1073 0.92 21.95 -30.80
C LEU A 1073 1.35 21.53 -32.22
N LEU A 1074 1.98 20.36 -32.37
CA LEU A 1074 2.30 19.81 -33.69
C LEU A 1074 1.05 19.49 -34.48
N ARG A 1075 0.02 18.94 -33.82
CA ARG A 1075 -1.24 18.61 -34.48
C ARG A 1075 -1.96 19.85 -34.99
N VAL A 1076 -1.99 20.95 -34.23
CA VAL A 1076 -2.53 22.24 -34.71
C VAL A 1076 -1.77 22.74 -35.94
N ALA A 1077 -0.44 22.55 -35.98
CA ALA A 1077 0.38 22.97 -37.11
C ALA A 1077 0.17 22.07 -38.36
N TYR A 1078 0.01 20.76 -38.15
CA TYR A 1078 -0.11 19.74 -39.20
C TYR A 1078 -1.28 18.76 -38.94
N PRO A 1079 -2.53 19.24 -39.01
CA PRO A 1079 -3.69 18.48 -38.54
C PRO A 1079 -4.07 17.30 -39.43
N ASP A 1080 -3.58 17.27 -40.67
CA ASP A 1080 -3.82 16.19 -41.63
C ASP A 1080 -2.72 15.11 -41.60
N ASP A 1081 -1.53 15.45 -41.07
CA ASP A 1081 -0.38 14.53 -41.01
C ASP A 1081 -0.31 13.77 -39.67
N LEU A 1082 -0.91 14.31 -38.61
CA LEU A 1082 -0.87 13.74 -37.26
C LEU A 1082 -2.26 13.31 -36.77
N PRO A 1083 -2.40 12.08 -36.22
CA PRO A 1083 -3.70 11.57 -35.78
C PRO A 1083 -4.19 12.27 -34.51
N ALA A 1084 -5.51 12.31 -34.35
CA ALA A 1084 -6.17 12.70 -33.10
C ALA A 1084 -5.93 11.62 -32.02
N VAL A 1085 -4.94 11.81 -31.16
CA VAL A 1085 -4.55 10.79 -30.16
C VAL A 1085 -5.65 10.56 -29.13
N LEU A 1086 -6.43 11.60 -28.83
CA LEU A 1086 -7.58 11.56 -27.92
C LEU A 1086 -8.76 10.72 -28.45
N LEU A 1087 -8.71 10.31 -29.72
CA LEU A 1087 -9.61 9.34 -30.36
C LEU A 1087 -8.96 7.97 -30.60
N LEU A 1088 -7.68 7.78 -30.24
CA LEU A 1088 -6.91 6.58 -30.59
C LEU A 1088 -6.99 6.24 -32.10
N ALA A 1089 -6.94 7.28 -32.95
CA ALA A 1089 -7.21 7.20 -34.39
C ALA A 1089 -6.10 6.54 -35.22
#